data_AF-A0A941FDG3-F1
#
_entry.id   AF-A0A941FDG3-F1
#
_cell.length_a   1.000
_cell.length_b   1.000
_cell.length_c   1.000
_cell.angle_alpha   90.00
_cell.angle_beta   90.00
_cell.angle_gamma   90.00
#
_symmetry.space_group_name_H-M   'P 1'
#
loop_
_entity.id
_entity.type
_entity.pdbx_description
1 polymer ?
#
loop_
_entity_poly.entity_id
_entity_poly.type
_entity_poly.pdbx_seq_one_letter_code
_entity_poly.pdbx_strand_id
1 'polypeptide(L)'
;MSSAAEQEAVAGHQATGNGRQAATNGVRRAAPPPTVSARPGAPTPLGARFRVGPDGVAGTNFALWAAGAEGVELCLFDETGRESRVRLAELTHEIWHGFVPGVLPGQRYGYRVHGRWDPWTGARWNPAKLLLDPYARAVDGDFSLPPEVYGHVRDWPQQHVADTVRDERDSAPYVPKGVVVHDDDDWADDRRPKTPWADSVIYELHVKGFTRLHPDIPEDLRGTYAGLAHPAAIEHLVKLGVTAVELLPVHQFAHEDHLLRRGLRNYWGYNSIGYFAPHAAYAASGTTGQQVGEFKRMVRALHAAGIEVILDVVYNHTAEAGELGPTLSLKGIDNRGYYRLQDDPRRYADYTGCGNTLHVVQPHVLRLITDSLRYWVTEMGVDGFRFDLAAALARSMHDVDMLSPFLAVIAQDPVLRRVKLIAEPWDVGSGGYQVGAFPPLWTEWNDRYRNAVRDFWRHALPDVREMGYRLSGSSDLYAWGGRRPYASVNFITAHDGFTLRDLVSYERKHNEANGEGNRDGTDDNRAWNGGAEGETDDESVRALRRRQLRNLLTTLLLSTGVPMLVAGDELGRTQRGNNNAYCQDNEISWLDWELLEDPGWKALFELTSRLIALRHRHPVLRRRAFFSGRAQTADGLRDLAWFTSRGAEMTEQDWYAPAATLGMYLSGRDIPGRDERGGQILDDSFLAVLHAGEGPVRFVLPGPPWAERYEVVVDTGLEEQRGAPGVEHPAGTEITVPERSVLLLRVAG
;
A
#
# COMPACT_ATOMS: atom_id res chain seq x y z
N MET A 1 -80.60 32.12 -17.58
CA MET A 1 -81.70 31.38 -18.24
C MET A 1 -81.35 29.92 -18.19
N SER A 2 -81.85 29.23 -17.15
CA SER A 2 -82.86 28.15 -17.23
C SER A 2 -82.22 26.84 -17.67
N SER A 3 -82.30 25.70 -16.99
CA SER A 3 -82.91 25.24 -15.73
C SER A 3 -82.21 23.89 -15.43
N ALA A 4 -82.01 23.44 -14.18
CA ALA A 4 -82.88 22.48 -13.47
C ALA A 4 -83.58 21.45 -14.41
N ALA A 5 -83.68 20.15 -14.11
CA ALA A 5 -83.73 19.47 -12.82
C ALA A 5 -83.64 17.91 -12.99
N GLU A 6 -83.50 17.24 -11.83
CA GLU A 6 -84.13 15.95 -11.42
C GLU A 6 -83.70 14.63 -12.10
N GLN A 7 -83.17 13.65 -11.33
CA GLN A 7 -83.90 12.61 -10.56
C GLN A 7 -84.76 11.72 -11.48
N GLU A 8 -84.71 10.39 -11.49
CA GLU A 8 -84.66 9.44 -10.38
C GLU A 8 -84.41 8.01 -10.92
N ALA A 9 -84.12 7.09 -10.01
CA ALA A 9 -83.87 5.66 -10.25
C ALA A 9 -85.11 4.87 -10.72
N VAL A 10 -84.91 3.64 -11.23
CA VAL A 10 -85.55 2.39 -10.73
C VAL A 10 -85.00 1.17 -11.48
N ALA A 11 -84.96 0.08 -10.72
CA ALA A 11 -84.39 -1.24 -10.93
C ALA A 11 -84.95 -2.09 -12.09
N GLY A 12 -84.03 -2.82 -12.72
CA GLY A 12 -84.02 -4.29 -12.87
C GLY A 12 -85.25 -5.04 -13.35
N HIS A 13 -85.14 -5.71 -14.50
CA HIS A 13 -85.57 -7.11 -14.66
C HIS A 13 -84.82 -7.82 -15.80
N GLN A 14 -84.39 -9.04 -15.52
CA GLN A 14 -83.70 -9.97 -16.40
C GLN A 14 -84.70 -10.69 -17.34
N ALA A 15 -84.31 -10.92 -18.61
CA ALA A 15 -84.64 -12.15 -19.33
C ALA A 15 -83.82 -12.27 -20.64
N THR A 16 -82.79 -13.12 -20.58
CA THR A 16 -82.36 -14.12 -21.59
C THR A 16 -82.46 -13.78 -23.08
N GLY A 17 -81.28 -13.59 -23.71
CA GLY A 17 -81.09 -13.69 -25.15
C GLY A 17 -79.63 -14.01 -25.48
N ASN A 18 -79.37 -15.26 -25.83
CA ASN A 18 -78.04 -15.84 -26.07
C ASN A 18 -77.44 -15.32 -27.38
N GLY A 19 -76.26 -14.68 -27.34
CA GLY A 19 -75.59 -14.12 -28.51
C GLY A 19 -74.08 -14.03 -28.38
N ARG A 20 -73.40 -15.11 -28.78
CA ARG A 20 -71.98 -15.21 -29.20
C ARG A 20 -70.89 -14.59 -28.31
N GLN A 21 -70.15 -15.48 -27.65
CA GLN A 21 -68.86 -15.24 -27.02
C GLN A 21 -67.84 -14.63 -28.01
N ALA A 22 -67.35 -13.44 -27.67
CA ALA A 22 -66.02 -12.97 -28.07
C ALA A 22 -65.14 -13.05 -26.82
N ALA A 23 -64.16 -13.96 -26.84
CA ALA A 23 -63.17 -14.08 -25.78
C ALA A 23 -62.20 -12.89 -25.83
N THR A 24 -62.35 -11.94 -24.91
CA THR A 24 -61.32 -10.94 -24.61
C THR A 24 -60.47 -11.48 -23.46
N ASN A 25 -59.23 -11.85 -23.78
CA ASN A 25 -58.18 -12.20 -22.82
C ASN A 25 -57.84 -10.99 -21.96
N GLY A 26 -58.57 -10.81 -20.85
CA GLY A 26 -58.22 -9.87 -19.79
C GLY A 26 -57.06 -10.42 -18.98
N VAL A 27 -55.83 -10.10 -19.39
CA VAL A 27 -54.65 -10.24 -18.54
C VAL A 27 -54.88 -9.39 -17.30
N ARG A 28 -55.10 -10.03 -16.14
CA ARG A 28 -55.00 -9.35 -14.85
C ARG A 28 -53.59 -8.77 -14.78
N ARG A 29 -53.47 -7.45 -14.90
CA ARG A 29 -52.26 -6.72 -14.51
C ARG A 29 -51.95 -7.14 -13.08
N ALA A 30 -50.86 -7.88 -12.89
CA ALA A 30 -50.30 -8.10 -11.57
C ALA A 30 -50.12 -6.71 -10.92
N ALA A 31 -50.58 -6.57 -9.68
CA ALA A 31 -50.29 -5.38 -8.91
C ALA A 31 -48.76 -5.15 -8.93
N PRO A 32 -48.29 -3.90 -9.10
CA PRO A 32 -46.87 -3.62 -8.97
C PRO A 32 -46.40 -4.17 -7.61
N PRO A 33 -45.20 -4.78 -7.54
CA PRO A 33 -44.65 -5.21 -6.25
C PRO A 33 -44.68 -4.00 -5.29
N PRO A 34 -44.93 -4.22 -3.98
CA PRO A 34 -44.98 -3.14 -3.02
C PRO A 34 -43.69 -2.31 -3.14
N THR A 35 -43.82 -1.05 -3.51
CA THR A 35 -42.72 -0.10 -3.53
C THR A 35 -42.18 0.00 -2.11
N VAL A 36 -41.00 -0.57 -1.87
CA VAL A 36 -40.30 -0.41 -0.59
C VAL A 36 -39.95 1.07 -0.48
N SER A 37 -40.73 1.83 0.30
CA SER A 37 -40.44 3.23 0.54
C SER A 37 -39.39 3.37 1.63
N ALA A 38 -38.38 4.21 1.38
CA ALA A 38 -37.44 4.58 2.44
C ALA A 38 -38.19 5.39 3.53
N ARG A 39 -37.92 5.04 4.78
CA ARG A 39 -38.20 5.90 5.94
C ARG A 39 -37.10 6.97 6.05
N PRO A 40 -37.27 8.03 6.86
CA PRO A 40 -36.31 9.14 6.88
C PRO A 40 -34.85 8.73 7.15
N GLY A 41 -34.61 7.73 8.00
CA GLY A 41 -33.24 7.29 8.32
C GLY A 41 -32.42 8.37 9.02
N ALA A 42 -31.10 8.37 8.79
CA ALA A 42 -30.16 9.32 9.36
C ALA A 42 -29.04 9.67 8.35
N PRO A 43 -28.54 10.92 8.34
CA PRO A 43 -27.45 11.34 7.47
C PRO A 43 -26.08 10.78 7.88
N THR A 44 -25.98 10.16 9.06
CA THR A 44 -24.74 9.56 9.57
C THR A 44 -25.00 8.20 10.23
N PRO A 45 -24.04 7.25 10.18
CA PRO A 45 -22.80 7.29 9.38
C PRO A 45 -23.07 7.31 7.87
N LEU A 46 -22.08 7.71 7.07
CA LEU A 46 -22.13 7.60 5.61
C LEU A 46 -22.04 6.13 5.17
N GLY A 47 -22.58 5.84 3.99
CA GLY A 47 -22.68 4.50 3.40
C GLY A 47 -23.89 3.71 3.89
N ALA A 48 -23.86 2.40 3.67
CA ALA A 48 -24.84 1.46 4.17
C ALA A 48 -24.48 0.96 5.59
N ARG A 49 -25.44 1.06 6.53
CA ARG A 49 -25.32 0.55 7.91
C ARG A 49 -26.54 -0.26 8.28
N PHE A 50 -26.35 -1.57 8.38
CA PHE A 50 -27.35 -2.47 8.90
C PHE A 50 -27.60 -2.18 10.39
N ARG A 51 -28.86 -2.11 10.80
CA ARG A 51 -29.25 -1.93 12.20
C ARG A 51 -30.65 -2.43 12.46
N VAL A 52 -30.93 -2.74 13.72
CA VAL A 52 -32.30 -2.90 14.21
C VAL A 52 -32.82 -1.54 14.67
N GLY A 53 -33.90 -1.07 14.06
CA GLY A 53 -34.52 0.20 14.41
C GLY A 53 -35.11 0.20 15.84
N PRO A 54 -35.39 1.38 16.43
CA PRO A 54 -36.00 1.48 17.76
C PRO A 54 -37.38 0.80 17.87
N ASP A 55 -38.06 0.61 16.75
CA ASP A 55 -39.33 -0.10 16.61
C ASP A 55 -39.15 -1.63 16.46
N GLY A 56 -37.92 -2.13 16.61
CA GLY A 56 -37.58 -3.56 16.49
C GLY A 56 -37.44 -4.05 15.04
N VAL A 57 -37.56 -3.17 14.04
CA VAL A 57 -37.52 -3.56 12.63
C VAL A 57 -36.07 -3.55 12.13
N ALA A 58 -35.58 -4.72 11.70
CA ALA A 58 -34.29 -4.83 11.04
C ALA A 58 -34.32 -4.20 9.65
N GLY A 59 -33.25 -3.48 9.30
CA GLY A 59 -33.10 -2.87 7.99
C GLY A 59 -31.76 -2.16 7.86
N THR A 60 -31.59 -1.42 6.77
CA THR A 60 -30.33 -0.73 6.49
C THR A 60 -30.57 0.76 6.29
N ASN A 61 -29.74 1.57 6.97
CA ASN A 61 -29.65 3.00 6.74
C ASN A 61 -28.64 3.27 5.62
N PHE A 62 -29.05 4.03 4.61
CA PHE A 62 -28.20 4.48 3.52
C PHE A 62 -28.01 5.99 3.63
N ALA A 63 -26.77 6.46 3.47
CA ALA A 63 -26.44 7.88 3.46
C ALA A 63 -25.33 8.18 2.46
N LEU A 64 -25.56 9.12 1.55
CA LEU A 64 -24.66 9.47 0.45
C LEU A 64 -24.47 10.99 0.39
N TRP A 65 -23.24 11.47 0.52
CA TRP A 65 -22.92 12.86 0.22
C TRP A 65 -22.94 13.07 -1.30
N ALA A 66 -23.82 13.95 -1.77
CA ALA A 66 -23.97 14.29 -3.18
C ALA A 66 -24.54 15.72 -3.27
N ALA A 67 -23.68 16.71 -3.01
CA ALA A 67 -24.09 18.09 -2.77
C ALA A 67 -24.76 18.74 -3.98
N GLY A 68 -24.23 18.50 -5.19
CA GLY A 68 -24.79 19.04 -6.43
C GLY A 68 -25.92 18.23 -7.06
N ALA A 69 -26.36 17.12 -6.44
CA ALA A 69 -27.36 16.24 -7.03
C ALA A 69 -28.78 16.84 -6.95
N GLU A 70 -29.59 16.59 -7.98
CA GLU A 70 -31.02 16.93 -8.04
C GLU A 70 -31.92 15.80 -7.52
N GLY A 71 -31.37 14.59 -7.40
CA GLY A 71 -32.06 13.43 -6.84
C GLY A 71 -31.15 12.21 -6.74
N VAL A 72 -31.44 11.35 -5.77
CA VAL A 72 -30.70 10.10 -5.57
C VAL A 72 -31.67 8.92 -5.49
N GLU A 73 -31.41 7.89 -6.30
CA GLU A 73 -32.09 6.60 -6.23
C GLU A 73 -31.12 5.54 -5.71
N LEU A 74 -31.50 4.88 -4.63
CA LEU A 74 -30.89 3.64 -4.18
C LEU A 74 -31.39 2.49 -5.06
N CYS A 75 -30.47 1.74 -5.63
CA CYS A 75 -30.75 0.59 -6.48
C CYS A 75 -30.42 -0.69 -5.70
N LEU A 76 -31.42 -1.54 -5.45
CA LEU A 76 -31.28 -2.84 -4.80
C LEU A 76 -31.35 -3.95 -5.85
N PHE A 77 -30.50 -4.96 -5.73
CA PHE A 77 -30.43 -6.07 -6.68
C PHE A 77 -30.74 -7.40 -5.98
N ASP A 78 -31.68 -8.17 -6.51
CA ASP A 78 -31.92 -9.54 -6.04
C ASP A 78 -30.87 -10.51 -6.59
N GLU A 79 -30.96 -11.79 -6.20
CA GLU A 79 -30.04 -12.85 -6.64
C GLU A 79 -30.04 -13.08 -8.16
N THR A 80 -31.13 -12.71 -8.85
CA THR A 80 -31.23 -12.79 -10.31
C THR A 80 -30.66 -11.57 -11.02
N GLY A 81 -30.19 -10.57 -10.26
CA GLY A 81 -29.67 -9.30 -10.78
C GLY A 81 -30.77 -8.30 -11.14
N ARG A 82 -32.03 -8.54 -10.74
CA ARG A 82 -33.13 -7.62 -11.03
C ARG A 82 -33.02 -6.38 -10.13
N GLU A 83 -33.05 -5.21 -10.76
CA GLU A 83 -33.00 -3.91 -10.08
C GLU A 83 -34.38 -3.50 -9.52
N SER A 84 -34.40 -3.05 -8.27
CA SER A 84 -35.50 -2.32 -7.64
C SER A 84 -34.99 -0.97 -7.13
N ARG A 85 -35.70 0.12 -7.40
CA ARG A 85 -35.25 1.48 -7.07
C ARG A 85 -36.06 2.08 -5.93
N VAL A 86 -35.35 2.73 -5.01
CA VAL A 86 -35.90 3.44 -3.85
C VAL A 86 -35.38 4.87 -3.88
N ARG A 87 -36.27 5.85 -3.99
CA ARG A 87 -35.87 7.26 -3.92
C ARG A 87 -35.46 7.62 -2.49
N LEU A 88 -34.29 8.23 -2.33
CA LEU A 88 -33.91 8.89 -1.06
C LEU A 88 -34.50 10.30 -1.06
N ALA A 89 -35.46 10.55 -0.18
CA ALA A 89 -36.21 11.81 -0.14
C ALA A 89 -35.64 12.82 0.86
N GLU A 90 -34.93 12.34 1.88
CA GLU A 90 -34.37 13.21 2.91
C GLU A 90 -32.99 13.72 2.50
N LEU A 91 -32.75 15.00 2.77
CA LEU A 91 -31.50 15.69 2.48
C LEU A 91 -31.12 16.55 3.70
N THR A 92 -30.04 16.18 4.38
CA THR A 92 -29.53 16.90 5.55
C THR A 92 -28.04 17.14 5.38
N HIS A 93 -27.58 18.38 5.47
CA HIS A 93 -26.16 18.75 5.27
C HIS A 93 -25.57 18.19 3.97
N GLU A 94 -26.30 18.32 2.85
CA GLU A 94 -25.86 17.82 1.52
C GLU A 94 -25.74 16.29 1.44
N ILE A 95 -26.26 15.57 2.43
CA ILE A 95 -26.27 14.11 2.48
C ILE A 95 -27.70 13.62 2.23
N TRP A 96 -27.86 12.83 1.17
CA TRP A 96 -29.09 12.11 0.85
C TRP A 96 -29.18 10.86 1.70
N HIS A 97 -30.29 10.64 2.38
CA HIS A 97 -30.40 9.49 3.27
C HIS A 97 -31.79 8.85 3.34
N GLY A 98 -31.82 7.62 3.83
CA GLY A 98 -33.05 6.87 4.07
C GLY A 98 -32.78 5.54 4.78
N PHE A 99 -33.75 5.09 5.57
CA PHE A 99 -33.74 3.76 6.17
C PHE A 99 -34.71 2.84 5.43
N VAL A 100 -34.23 1.68 5.00
CA VAL A 100 -35.01 0.71 4.23
C VAL A 100 -35.24 -0.54 5.07
N PRO A 101 -36.45 -0.74 5.62
CA PRO A 101 -36.81 -1.95 6.36
C PRO A 101 -36.63 -3.22 5.54
N GLY A 102 -36.17 -4.30 6.18
CA GLY A 102 -36.01 -5.61 5.54
C GLY A 102 -34.79 -5.77 4.63
N VAL A 103 -34.02 -4.70 4.40
CA VAL A 103 -32.72 -4.81 3.73
C VAL A 103 -31.68 -5.30 4.75
N LEU A 104 -31.21 -6.53 4.55
CA LEU A 104 -30.29 -7.25 5.42
C LEU A 104 -28.88 -7.34 4.80
N PRO A 105 -27.85 -7.71 5.58
CA PRO A 105 -26.53 -7.99 5.05
C PRO A 105 -26.53 -9.09 3.98
N GLY A 106 -25.62 -8.95 3.02
CA GLY A 106 -25.63 -9.70 1.75
C GLY A 106 -26.43 -9.02 0.63
N GLN A 107 -27.27 -8.01 0.94
CA GLN A 107 -27.99 -7.25 -0.08
C GLN A 107 -27.02 -6.44 -0.96
N ARG A 108 -27.07 -6.68 -2.27
CA ARG A 108 -26.35 -5.90 -3.29
C ARG A 108 -27.05 -4.58 -3.58
N TYR A 109 -26.29 -3.51 -3.71
CA TYR A 109 -26.82 -2.19 -3.99
C TYR A 109 -25.87 -1.30 -4.79
N GLY A 110 -26.40 -0.19 -5.29
CA GLY A 110 -25.66 0.93 -5.88
C GLY A 110 -26.55 2.17 -5.93
N TYR A 111 -26.08 3.23 -6.56
CA TYR A 111 -26.83 4.49 -6.69
C TYR A 111 -27.00 4.92 -8.15
N ARG A 112 -28.10 5.61 -8.44
CA ARG A 112 -28.25 6.47 -9.61
C ARG A 112 -28.44 7.90 -9.12
N VAL A 113 -27.55 8.78 -9.56
CA VAL A 113 -27.53 10.19 -9.13
C VAL A 113 -27.93 11.08 -10.29
N HIS A 114 -28.96 11.87 -10.05
CA HIS A 114 -29.55 12.79 -11.02
C HIS A 114 -28.95 14.18 -10.87
N GLY A 115 -28.75 14.88 -11.97
CA GLY A 115 -28.22 16.23 -12.00
C GLY A 115 -27.93 16.70 -13.42
N ARG A 116 -27.42 17.92 -13.55
CA ARG A 116 -27.12 18.55 -14.85
C ARG A 116 -25.93 17.87 -15.55
N TRP A 117 -26.13 17.39 -16.77
CA TRP A 117 -25.00 17.07 -17.65
C TRP A 117 -24.48 18.33 -18.33
N ASP A 118 -23.33 18.83 -17.90
CA ASP A 118 -22.64 19.95 -18.55
C ASP A 118 -21.11 19.83 -18.34
N PRO A 119 -20.44 19.00 -19.15
CA PRO A 119 -19.00 18.78 -19.03
C PRO A 119 -18.15 20.04 -19.17
N TRP A 120 -18.64 21.08 -19.86
CA TRP A 120 -17.95 22.37 -20.00
C TRP A 120 -17.86 23.16 -18.71
N THR A 121 -18.69 22.84 -17.72
CA THR A 121 -18.60 23.37 -16.36
C THR A 121 -18.12 22.31 -15.36
N GLY A 122 -17.66 21.15 -15.84
CA GLY A 122 -17.25 20.02 -15.00
C GLY A 122 -18.39 19.21 -14.40
N ALA A 123 -19.65 19.52 -14.72
CA ALA A 123 -20.82 18.79 -14.26
C ALA A 123 -21.02 17.51 -15.10
N ARG A 124 -20.97 16.32 -14.46
CA ARG A 124 -20.95 15.02 -15.17
C ARG A 124 -21.98 14.02 -14.63
N TRP A 125 -23.12 14.49 -14.12
CA TRP A 125 -24.20 13.62 -13.66
C TRP A 125 -24.87 12.87 -14.82
N ASN A 126 -24.95 11.56 -14.70
CA ASN A 126 -25.62 10.70 -15.67
C ASN A 126 -26.32 9.51 -14.96
N PRO A 127 -27.64 9.58 -14.74
CA PRO A 127 -28.37 8.55 -14.01
C PRO A 127 -28.51 7.22 -14.77
N ALA A 128 -28.15 7.17 -16.06
CA ALA A 128 -28.03 5.90 -16.78
C ALA A 128 -26.89 5.03 -16.22
N LYS A 129 -25.92 5.63 -15.53
CA LYS A 129 -24.80 4.92 -14.92
C LYS A 129 -25.13 4.53 -13.48
N LEU A 130 -25.03 3.24 -13.18
CA LEU A 130 -25.04 2.73 -11.81
C LEU A 130 -23.69 3.03 -11.16
N LEU A 131 -23.73 3.61 -9.97
CA LEU A 131 -22.56 4.09 -9.24
C LEU A 131 -22.34 3.27 -7.98
N LEU A 132 -21.09 2.93 -7.71
CA LEU A 132 -20.66 2.30 -6.48
C LEU A 132 -20.74 3.32 -5.33
N ASP A 133 -21.18 2.87 -4.16
CA ASP A 133 -21.14 3.68 -2.94
C ASP A 133 -19.68 3.91 -2.51
N PRO A 134 -19.21 5.17 -2.35
CA PRO A 134 -17.86 5.46 -1.88
C PRO A 134 -17.54 4.88 -0.49
N TYR A 135 -18.57 4.59 0.30
CA TYR A 135 -18.51 3.98 1.63
C TYR A 135 -18.92 2.50 1.64
N ALA A 136 -19.00 1.83 0.47
CA ALA A 136 -19.21 0.39 0.41
C ALA A 136 -18.09 -0.35 1.14
N ARG A 137 -18.44 -1.17 2.12
CA ARG A 137 -17.49 -1.99 2.90
C ARG A 137 -17.22 -3.37 2.29
N ALA A 138 -18.01 -3.75 1.31
CA ALA A 138 -17.81 -4.92 0.48
C ALA A 138 -18.31 -4.63 -0.92
N VAL A 139 -17.69 -5.25 -1.91
CA VAL A 139 -17.99 -5.06 -3.34
C VAL A 139 -18.08 -6.44 -3.98
N ASP A 140 -19.14 -6.66 -4.77
CA ASP A 140 -19.39 -7.90 -5.48
C ASP A 140 -19.41 -7.70 -7.00
N GLY A 141 -18.70 -8.58 -7.71
CA GLY A 141 -18.50 -8.56 -9.15
C GLY A 141 -17.18 -7.89 -9.58
N ASP A 142 -16.90 -8.01 -10.88
CA ASP A 142 -15.72 -7.43 -11.52
C ASP A 142 -16.07 -6.15 -12.30
N PHE A 143 -15.11 -5.23 -12.39
CA PHE A 143 -15.19 -4.09 -13.30
C PHE A 143 -14.88 -4.54 -14.73
N SER A 144 -15.93 -4.82 -15.51
CA SER A 144 -15.81 -4.80 -16.97
C SER A 144 -15.90 -3.35 -17.44
N LEU A 145 -15.03 -2.92 -18.37
CA LEU A 145 -15.04 -1.54 -18.91
C LEU A 145 -15.59 -1.48 -20.36
N PRO A 146 -16.79 -1.99 -20.66
CA PRO A 146 -17.40 -1.80 -21.97
C PRO A 146 -17.87 -0.34 -22.13
N PRO A 147 -18.22 0.12 -23.34
CA PRO A 147 -18.66 1.50 -23.57
C PRO A 147 -19.76 2.02 -22.64
N GLU A 148 -20.63 1.14 -22.13
CA GLU A 148 -21.77 1.47 -21.28
C GLU A 148 -21.39 2.11 -19.95
N VAL A 149 -20.19 1.81 -19.41
CA VAL A 149 -19.75 2.33 -18.10
C VAL A 149 -19.17 3.75 -18.16
N TYR A 150 -19.08 4.32 -19.36
CA TYR A 150 -18.63 5.69 -19.56
C TYR A 150 -19.85 6.61 -19.53
N GLY A 151 -19.79 7.68 -18.73
CA GLY A 151 -20.84 8.70 -18.70
C GLY A 151 -21.06 9.39 -20.06
N HIS A 152 -20.04 9.34 -20.92
CA HIS A 152 -20.02 9.89 -22.26
C HIS A 152 -19.88 8.79 -23.31
N VAL A 153 -20.14 9.11 -24.59
CA VAL A 153 -19.99 8.17 -25.70
C VAL A 153 -18.50 7.99 -26.02
N ARG A 154 -17.90 6.92 -25.48
CA ARG A 154 -16.45 6.62 -25.60
C ARG A 154 -15.95 6.64 -27.05
N ASP A 155 -16.64 5.95 -27.94
CA ASP A 155 -16.23 5.75 -29.33
C ASP A 155 -16.86 6.78 -30.29
N TRP A 156 -17.01 8.03 -29.83
CA TRP A 156 -17.56 9.13 -30.65
C TRP A 156 -16.64 9.48 -31.83
N PRO A 157 -17.16 9.76 -33.05
CA PRO A 157 -16.32 10.02 -34.23
C PRO A 157 -15.36 11.21 -34.05
N GLN A 158 -15.78 12.26 -33.35
CA GLN A 158 -14.92 13.40 -33.01
C GLN A 158 -14.34 13.26 -31.60
N GLN A 159 -13.27 12.48 -31.46
CA GLN A 159 -12.67 12.15 -30.16
C GLN A 159 -12.38 13.35 -29.26
N HIS A 160 -12.01 14.51 -29.81
CA HIS A 160 -11.74 15.73 -29.05
C HIS A 160 -12.97 16.35 -28.35
N VAL A 161 -14.18 15.86 -28.59
CA VAL A 161 -15.43 16.25 -27.90
C VAL A 161 -16.22 15.04 -27.38
N ALA A 162 -15.64 13.83 -27.43
CA ALA A 162 -16.31 12.60 -27.02
C ALA A 162 -16.85 12.68 -25.59
N ASP A 163 -16.06 13.24 -24.66
CA ASP A 163 -16.42 13.42 -23.24
C ASP A 163 -17.58 14.40 -22.99
N THR A 164 -18.04 15.11 -24.02
CA THR A 164 -19.16 16.07 -23.92
C THR A 164 -20.51 15.46 -24.33
N VAL A 165 -20.49 14.34 -25.06
CA VAL A 165 -21.69 13.68 -25.57
C VAL A 165 -22.16 12.65 -24.54
N ARG A 166 -23.31 12.89 -23.90
CA ARG A 166 -23.85 12.00 -22.87
C ARG A 166 -24.25 10.64 -23.46
N ASP A 167 -23.89 9.56 -22.77
CA ASP A 167 -24.30 8.21 -23.13
C ASP A 167 -25.47 7.73 -22.26
N GLU A 168 -26.61 7.41 -22.88
CA GLU A 168 -27.86 7.02 -22.19
C GLU A 168 -27.97 5.52 -21.88
N ARG A 169 -26.99 4.69 -22.25
CA ARG A 169 -27.05 3.23 -22.03
C ARG A 169 -26.86 2.90 -20.55
N ASP A 170 -27.57 1.88 -20.10
CA ASP A 170 -27.50 1.41 -18.71
C ASP A 170 -26.18 0.65 -18.44
N SER A 171 -25.49 1.03 -17.37
CA SER A 171 -24.24 0.37 -16.95
C SER A 171 -24.43 -0.72 -15.89
N ALA A 172 -25.63 -0.88 -15.32
CA ALA A 172 -25.88 -1.78 -14.19
C ALA A 172 -25.40 -3.25 -14.39
N PRO A 173 -25.49 -3.85 -15.60
CA PRO A 173 -24.97 -5.21 -15.82
C PRO A 173 -23.45 -5.33 -15.71
N TYR A 174 -22.70 -4.23 -15.88
CA TYR A 174 -21.26 -4.25 -16.15
C TYR A 174 -20.39 -3.70 -15.03
N VAL A 175 -21.00 -3.01 -14.05
CA VAL A 175 -20.32 -2.48 -12.87
C VAL A 175 -20.58 -3.37 -11.66
N PRO A 176 -19.62 -3.52 -10.73
CA PRO A 176 -19.84 -4.23 -9.49
C PRO A 176 -20.76 -3.45 -8.54
N LYS A 177 -21.29 -4.15 -7.53
CA LYS A 177 -22.31 -3.65 -6.61
C LYS A 177 -21.71 -3.57 -5.22
N GLY A 178 -22.05 -2.53 -4.47
CA GLY A 178 -21.79 -2.51 -3.03
C GLY A 178 -22.61 -3.61 -2.34
N VAL A 179 -22.12 -4.13 -1.22
CA VAL A 179 -22.83 -5.13 -0.44
C VAL A 179 -23.01 -4.64 0.99
N VAL A 180 -24.24 -4.76 1.50
CA VAL A 180 -24.52 -4.49 2.91
C VAL A 180 -23.83 -5.55 3.77
N VAL A 181 -23.07 -5.14 4.78
CA VAL A 181 -22.36 -6.05 5.70
C VAL A 181 -22.81 -5.84 7.14
N HIS A 182 -22.60 -6.86 7.96
CA HIS A 182 -22.81 -6.84 9.40
C HIS A 182 -21.74 -6.01 10.14
N ASP A 183 -22.07 -5.58 11.36
CA ASP A 183 -21.17 -4.87 12.30
C ASP A 183 -20.73 -5.79 13.46
N ASP A 184 -20.81 -7.11 13.26
CA ASP A 184 -20.89 -8.07 14.36
C ASP A 184 -19.51 -8.50 14.93
N ASP A 185 -18.39 -8.05 14.33
CA ASP A 185 -17.05 -8.45 14.78
C ASP A 185 -16.48 -7.49 15.83
N ASP A 186 -16.24 -8.01 17.04
CA ASP A 186 -15.58 -7.27 18.11
C ASP A 186 -14.06 -7.55 18.14
N TRP A 187 -13.27 -6.48 18.22
CA TRP A 187 -11.81 -6.54 18.41
C TRP A 187 -11.39 -6.59 19.88
N ALA A 188 -12.31 -6.65 20.84
CA ALA A 188 -12.02 -6.61 22.27
C ALA A 188 -11.00 -7.65 22.75
N ASP A 189 -11.01 -8.86 22.17
CA ASP A 189 -10.08 -9.94 22.54
C ASP A 189 -8.75 -9.90 21.78
N ASP A 190 -8.62 -9.03 20.77
CA ASP A 190 -7.41 -8.93 19.96
C ASP A 190 -6.28 -8.21 20.71
N ARG A 191 -5.07 -8.75 20.58
CA ARG A 191 -3.85 -8.18 21.18
C ARG A 191 -2.94 -7.66 20.09
N ARG A 192 -3.15 -6.39 19.72
CA ARG A 192 -2.28 -5.70 18.77
C ARG A 192 -0.80 -5.76 19.19
N PRO A 193 0.13 -6.16 18.30
CA PRO A 193 1.53 -6.29 18.64
C PRO A 193 2.18 -4.98 19.11
N LYS A 194 1.87 -3.85 18.42
CA LYS A 194 2.41 -2.50 18.73
C LYS A 194 3.93 -2.47 18.86
N THR A 195 4.62 -3.14 17.94
CA THR A 195 6.08 -3.19 17.89
C THR A 195 6.62 -1.77 17.80
N PRO A 196 7.54 -1.34 18.70
CA PRO A 196 8.13 -0.02 18.62
C PRO A 196 8.82 0.21 17.27
N TRP A 197 8.81 1.45 16.79
CA TRP A 197 9.45 1.81 15.52
C TRP A 197 10.91 1.38 15.40
N ALA A 198 11.69 1.55 16.46
CA ALA A 198 13.10 1.14 16.48
C ALA A 198 13.26 -0.39 16.32
N ASP A 199 12.25 -1.16 16.70
CA ASP A 199 12.28 -2.63 16.70
C ASP A 199 11.59 -3.19 15.44
N SER A 200 11.07 -2.32 14.58
CA SER A 200 10.30 -2.71 13.41
C SER A 200 11.21 -3.16 12.26
N VAL A 201 10.86 -4.28 11.63
CA VAL A 201 11.37 -4.75 10.35
C VAL A 201 10.16 -4.97 9.44
N ILE A 202 10.05 -4.16 8.40
CA ILE A 202 8.90 -4.14 7.48
C ILE A 202 9.16 -5.14 6.36
N TYR A 203 8.12 -5.89 5.99
CA TYR A 203 8.15 -6.85 4.89
C TYR A 203 7.03 -6.55 3.90
N GLU A 204 7.38 -5.87 2.81
CA GLU A 204 6.47 -5.50 1.73
C GLU A 204 6.09 -6.75 0.93
N LEU A 205 4.79 -7.06 0.84
CA LEU A 205 4.31 -8.25 0.14
C LEU A 205 3.01 -8.00 -0.63
N HIS A 206 2.82 -8.79 -1.68
CA HIS A 206 1.57 -8.83 -2.43
C HIS A 206 0.73 -10.03 -1.97
N VAL A 207 -0.52 -9.80 -1.53
CA VAL A 207 -1.42 -10.85 -1.00
C VAL A 207 -1.50 -12.08 -1.91
N LYS A 208 -1.78 -11.84 -3.21
CA LYS A 208 -1.80 -12.91 -4.22
C LYS A 208 -0.43 -13.57 -4.43
N GLY A 209 0.56 -12.80 -4.89
CA GLY A 209 1.88 -13.33 -5.26
C GLY A 209 2.59 -14.11 -4.17
N PHE A 210 2.42 -13.73 -2.90
CA PHE A 210 3.07 -14.37 -1.77
C PHE A 210 2.69 -15.85 -1.64
N THR A 211 1.40 -16.19 -1.76
CA THR A 211 0.93 -17.56 -1.51
C THR A 211 0.50 -18.30 -2.76
N ARG A 212 0.48 -17.66 -3.94
CA ARG A 212 -0.07 -18.26 -5.16
C ARG A 212 0.60 -19.58 -5.56
N LEU A 213 1.91 -19.70 -5.36
CA LEU A 213 2.69 -20.91 -5.68
C LEU A 213 3.21 -21.62 -4.42
N HIS A 214 2.66 -21.32 -3.23
CA HIS A 214 3.16 -21.94 -2.00
C HIS A 214 2.71 -23.41 -1.91
N PRO A 215 3.63 -24.39 -1.84
CA PRO A 215 3.29 -25.81 -1.95
C PRO A 215 2.42 -26.30 -0.78
N ASP A 216 2.72 -25.85 0.45
CA ASP A 216 2.04 -26.29 1.68
C ASP A 216 0.68 -25.62 1.95
N ILE A 217 0.24 -24.71 1.08
CA ILE A 217 -1.07 -24.04 1.20
C ILE A 217 -2.05 -24.73 0.26
N PRO A 218 -3.26 -25.11 0.71
CA PRO A 218 -4.31 -25.66 -0.15
C PRO A 218 -4.63 -24.76 -1.35
N GLU A 219 -4.82 -25.34 -2.53
CA GLU A 219 -4.95 -24.61 -3.81
C GLU A 219 -6.07 -23.56 -3.80
N ASP A 220 -7.19 -23.85 -3.13
CA ASP A 220 -8.34 -22.97 -2.97
C ASP A 220 -8.06 -21.74 -2.08
N LEU A 221 -7.02 -21.80 -1.24
CA LEU A 221 -6.59 -20.69 -0.39
C LEU A 221 -5.42 -19.89 -0.99
N ARG A 222 -4.74 -20.42 -2.02
CA ARG A 222 -3.53 -19.80 -2.60
C ARG A 222 -3.85 -18.46 -3.27
N GLY A 223 -3.11 -17.44 -2.85
CA GLY A 223 -3.22 -16.08 -3.36
C GLY A 223 -4.39 -15.28 -2.77
N THR A 224 -4.83 -15.63 -1.57
CA THR A 224 -5.97 -15.01 -0.88
C THR A 224 -5.58 -14.55 0.53
N TYR A 225 -6.45 -13.77 1.18
CA TYR A 225 -6.30 -13.40 2.58
C TYR A 225 -6.23 -14.64 3.48
N ALA A 226 -7.06 -15.66 3.23
CA ALA A 226 -7.01 -16.93 3.94
C ALA A 226 -5.68 -17.68 3.73
N GLY A 227 -5.10 -17.59 2.52
CA GLY A 227 -3.76 -18.12 2.25
C GLY A 227 -2.69 -17.42 3.07
N LEU A 228 -2.72 -16.09 3.18
CA LEU A 228 -1.78 -15.34 4.01
C LEU A 228 -1.95 -15.62 5.51
N ALA A 229 -3.17 -15.95 5.94
CA ALA A 229 -3.48 -16.39 7.30
C ALA A 229 -3.08 -17.85 7.59
N HIS A 230 -2.69 -18.62 6.57
CA HIS A 230 -2.38 -20.04 6.72
C HIS A 230 -1.10 -20.23 7.55
N PRO A 231 -1.02 -21.28 8.41
CA PRO A 231 0.16 -21.53 9.24
C PRO A 231 1.49 -21.57 8.47
N ALA A 232 1.52 -22.11 7.26
CA ALA A 232 2.74 -22.15 6.43
C ALA A 232 3.27 -20.76 6.06
N ALA A 233 2.38 -19.83 5.69
CA ALA A 233 2.75 -18.44 5.40
C ALA A 233 3.27 -17.73 6.65
N ILE A 234 2.59 -17.91 7.79
CA ILE A 234 2.97 -17.31 9.07
C ILE A 234 4.30 -17.87 9.58
N GLU A 235 4.53 -19.19 9.44
CA GLU A 235 5.78 -19.83 9.85
C GLU A 235 6.98 -19.24 9.12
N HIS A 236 6.86 -18.97 7.81
CA HIS A 236 7.91 -18.28 7.05
C HIS A 236 8.22 -16.90 7.62
N LEU A 237 7.20 -16.07 7.85
CA LEU A 237 7.37 -14.71 8.38
C LEU A 237 8.01 -14.72 9.77
N VAL A 238 7.56 -15.62 10.66
CA VAL A 238 8.12 -15.78 12.01
C VAL A 238 9.56 -16.27 11.95
N LYS A 239 9.87 -17.22 11.06
CA LYS A 239 11.23 -17.76 10.88
C LYS A 239 12.19 -16.71 10.34
N LEU A 240 11.74 -15.87 9.41
CA LEU A 240 12.50 -14.73 8.90
C LEU A 240 12.73 -13.68 10.00
N GLY A 241 11.76 -13.51 10.90
CA GLY A 241 11.85 -12.61 12.06
C GLY A 241 11.36 -11.18 11.79
N VAL A 242 10.59 -10.97 10.72
CA VAL A 242 9.95 -9.68 10.42
C VAL A 242 8.85 -9.38 11.43
N THR A 243 8.55 -8.10 11.64
CA THR A 243 7.62 -7.68 12.70
C THR A 243 6.35 -7.03 12.17
N ALA A 244 6.37 -6.60 10.91
CA ALA A 244 5.23 -6.00 10.24
C ALA A 244 5.20 -6.44 8.77
N VAL A 245 4.02 -6.79 8.28
CA VAL A 245 3.79 -6.94 6.83
C VAL A 245 3.20 -5.65 6.29
N GLU A 246 3.77 -5.14 5.20
CA GLU A 246 3.21 -4.04 4.43
C GLU A 246 2.54 -4.64 3.18
N LEU A 247 1.21 -4.64 3.17
CA LEU A 247 0.46 -5.21 2.06
C LEU A 247 0.37 -4.18 0.93
N LEU A 248 0.75 -4.58 -0.29
CA LEU A 248 0.35 -3.85 -1.50
C LEU A 248 -1.17 -3.62 -1.53
N PRO A 249 -1.66 -2.62 -2.29
CA PRO A 249 -3.03 -2.12 -2.20
C PRO A 249 -4.12 -3.20 -2.08
N VAL A 250 -4.85 -3.15 -0.97
CA VAL A 250 -5.98 -4.05 -0.69
C VAL A 250 -7.33 -3.36 -0.73
N HIS A 251 -7.39 -2.04 -0.94
CA HIS A 251 -8.65 -1.38 -1.28
C HIS A 251 -9.23 -2.01 -2.54
N GLN A 252 -10.55 -2.05 -2.67
CA GLN A 252 -11.16 -2.46 -3.92
C GLN A 252 -10.69 -1.53 -5.04
N PHE A 253 -9.98 -2.09 -6.02
CA PHE A 253 -9.52 -1.41 -7.22
C PHE A 253 -10.24 -1.93 -8.47
N ALA A 254 -10.05 -1.21 -9.58
CA ALA A 254 -10.47 -1.63 -10.91
C ALA A 254 -9.25 -1.71 -11.85
N HIS A 255 -9.39 -2.46 -12.94
CA HIS A 255 -8.36 -2.53 -13.96
C HIS A 255 -8.53 -1.39 -14.98
N GLU A 256 -7.42 -0.87 -15.48
CA GLU A 256 -7.41 0.19 -16.48
C GLU A 256 -7.83 -0.34 -17.86
N ASP A 257 -8.53 0.49 -18.64
CA ASP A 257 -9.05 0.12 -19.97
C ASP A 257 -7.94 -0.34 -20.93
N HIS A 258 -6.77 0.32 -20.90
CA HIS A 258 -5.64 -0.05 -21.75
C HIS A 258 -5.00 -1.39 -21.36
N LEU A 259 -5.10 -1.81 -20.11
CA LEU A 259 -4.67 -3.15 -19.68
C LEU A 259 -5.66 -4.22 -20.16
N LEU A 260 -6.96 -4.00 -19.91
CA LEU A 260 -8.00 -4.95 -20.30
C LEU A 260 -8.01 -5.20 -21.81
N ARG A 261 -7.83 -4.16 -22.64
CA ARG A 261 -7.72 -4.28 -24.10
C ARG A 261 -6.52 -5.11 -24.57
N ARG A 262 -5.48 -5.21 -23.73
CA ARG A 262 -4.28 -6.02 -23.99
C ARG A 262 -4.35 -7.42 -23.37
N GLY A 263 -5.47 -7.77 -22.71
CA GLY A 263 -5.59 -9.02 -21.97
C GLY A 263 -4.77 -9.06 -20.68
N LEU A 264 -4.32 -7.90 -20.20
CA LEU A 264 -3.60 -7.74 -18.94
C LEU A 264 -4.55 -7.24 -17.85
N ARG A 265 -4.08 -7.29 -16.59
CA ARG A 265 -4.82 -6.82 -15.43
C ARG A 265 -3.89 -6.03 -14.52
N ASN A 266 -4.44 -5.08 -13.78
CA ASN A 266 -3.71 -4.43 -12.70
C ASN A 266 -3.41 -5.48 -11.62
N TYR A 267 -2.13 -5.83 -11.47
CA TYR A 267 -1.67 -6.78 -10.48
C TYR A 267 -1.49 -6.08 -9.14
N TRP A 268 -0.71 -4.99 -9.10
CA TRP A 268 -0.37 -4.31 -7.85
C TRP A 268 -1.57 -3.70 -7.09
N GLY A 269 -2.57 -3.20 -7.82
CA GLY A 269 -3.79 -2.64 -7.23
C GLY A 269 -3.77 -1.13 -6.95
N TYR A 270 -2.76 -0.38 -7.42
CA TYR A 270 -2.68 1.09 -7.30
C TYR A 270 -3.67 1.82 -8.21
N ASN A 271 -4.96 1.51 -8.07
CA ASN A 271 -6.05 2.08 -8.85
C ASN A 271 -7.39 1.96 -8.09
N SER A 272 -7.43 2.53 -6.88
CA SER A 272 -8.53 2.35 -5.93
C SER A 272 -9.86 2.96 -6.42
N ILE A 273 -10.97 2.32 -6.04
CA ILE A 273 -12.35 2.81 -6.28
C ILE A 273 -13.30 2.58 -5.10
N GLY A 274 -13.00 1.62 -4.22
CA GLY A 274 -13.74 1.36 -2.98
C GLY A 274 -12.82 1.40 -1.76
N TYR A 275 -12.75 2.54 -1.09
CA TYR A 275 -11.79 2.78 0.00
C TYR A 275 -12.04 1.96 1.27
N PHE A 276 -13.26 1.48 1.49
CA PHE A 276 -13.63 0.72 2.69
C PHE A 276 -13.74 -0.79 2.43
N ALA A 277 -13.67 -1.22 1.18
CA ALA A 277 -13.83 -2.61 0.81
C ALA A 277 -12.47 -3.27 0.61
N PRO A 278 -12.17 -4.41 1.26
CA PRO A 278 -11.06 -5.25 0.85
C PRO A 278 -11.31 -5.78 -0.57
N HIS A 279 -10.26 -5.85 -1.38
CA HIS A 279 -10.34 -6.25 -2.77
C HIS A 279 -10.90 -7.67 -2.90
N ALA A 280 -12.05 -7.77 -3.56
CA ALA A 280 -12.86 -8.98 -3.58
C ALA A 280 -12.12 -10.19 -4.19
N ALA A 281 -11.25 -9.98 -5.18
CA ALA A 281 -10.51 -11.05 -5.85
C ALA A 281 -9.42 -11.71 -4.98
N TYR A 282 -9.10 -11.12 -3.82
CA TYR A 282 -8.18 -11.70 -2.85
C TYR A 282 -8.90 -12.50 -1.75
N ALA A 283 -10.21 -12.72 -1.85
CA ALA A 283 -10.95 -13.55 -0.89
C ALA A 283 -11.23 -14.96 -1.43
N ALA A 284 -11.02 -15.98 -0.60
CA ALA A 284 -11.40 -17.37 -0.91
C ALA A 284 -12.88 -17.66 -0.56
N SER A 285 -13.43 -16.98 0.44
CA SER A 285 -14.75 -17.27 1.03
C SER A 285 -15.94 -16.62 0.32
N GLY A 286 -15.71 -15.90 -0.77
CA GLY A 286 -16.73 -15.22 -1.57
C GLY A 286 -16.76 -13.70 -1.40
N THR A 287 -17.61 -13.05 -2.19
CA THR A 287 -17.60 -11.61 -2.45
C THR A 287 -18.86 -10.89 -2.00
N THR A 288 -19.84 -11.60 -1.43
CA THR A 288 -21.10 -11.05 -0.91
C THR A 288 -20.99 -10.58 0.55
N GLY A 289 -19.82 -10.09 0.95
CA GLY A 289 -19.50 -9.62 2.31
C GLY A 289 -18.51 -10.52 3.06
N GLN A 290 -18.29 -11.75 2.61
CA GLN A 290 -17.38 -12.70 3.26
C GLN A 290 -15.92 -12.24 3.25
N GLN A 291 -15.51 -11.48 2.21
CA GLN A 291 -14.17 -10.90 2.10
C GLN A 291 -13.79 -10.02 3.29
N VAL A 292 -14.76 -9.34 3.91
CA VAL A 292 -14.53 -8.52 5.12
C VAL A 292 -14.13 -9.41 6.29
N GLY A 293 -14.89 -10.49 6.54
CA GLY A 293 -14.58 -11.44 7.61
C GLY A 293 -13.27 -12.19 7.38
N GLU A 294 -12.94 -12.53 6.12
CA GLU A 294 -11.68 -13.18 5.78
C GLU A 294 -10.47 -12.29 6.02
N PHE A 295 -10.53 -11.03 5.61
CA PHE A 295 -9.48 -10.06 5.90
C PHE A 295 -9.26 -9.91 7.41
N LYS A 296 -10.34 -9.77 8.20
CA LYS A 296 -10.22 -9.66 9.66
C LYS A 296 -9.59 -10.90 10.30
N ARG A 297 -9.91 -12.10 9.81
CA ARG A 297 -9.29 -13.36 10.27
C ARG A 297 -7.80 -13.40 9.95
N MET A 298 -7.39 -12.93 8.77
CA MET A 298 -5.98 -12.81 8.40
C MET A 298 -5.23 -11.87 9.36
N VAL A 299 -5.77 -10.69 9.64
CA VAL A 299 -5.17 -9.74 10.60
C VAL A 299 -5.04 -10.37 11.99
N ARG A 300 -6.09 -11.05 12.49
CA ARG A 300 -6.02 -11.75 13.79
C ARG A 300 -4.95 -12.84 13.82
N ALA A 301 -4.80 -13.60 12.74
CA ALA A 301 -3.79 -14.65 12.66
C ALA A 301 -2.36 -14.07 12.70
N LEU A 302 -2.13 -12.95 12.00
CA LEU A 302 -0.86 -12.23 12.04
C LEU A 302 -0.60 -11.61 13.42
N HIS A 303 -1.59 -10.98 14.04
CA HIS A 303 -1.47 -10.44 15.40
C HIS A 303 -1.16 -11.53 16.44
N ALA A 304 -1.79 -12.70 16.32
CA ALA A 304 -1.51 -13.84 17.19
C ALA A 304 -0.07 -14.33 17.07
N ALA A 305 0.57 -14.14 15.91
CA ALA A 305 1.99 -14.40 15.67
C ALA A 305 2.90 -13.21 16.05
N GLY A 306 2.36 -12.10 16.55
CA GLY A 306 3.11 -10.89 16.90
C GLY A 306 3.50 -10.02 15.70
N ILE A 307 2.82 -10.18 14.56
CA ILE A 307 3.11 -9.47 13.31
C ILE A 307 2.05 -8.39 13.09
N GLU A 308 2.49 -7.16 12.90
CA GLU A 308 1.62 -6.02 12.59
C GLU A 308 1.19 -6.01 11.12
N VAL A 309 0.05 -5.38 10.83
CA VAL A 309 -0.44 -5.21 9.45
C VAL A 309 -0.46 -3.74 9.07
N ILE A 310 0.35 -3.38 8.08
CA ILE A 310 0.42 -2.05 7.45
C ILE A 310 -0.20 -2.17 6.06
N LEU A 311 -1.06 -1.22 5.69
CA LEU A 311 -1.64 -1.19 4.35
C LEU A 311 -1.00 -0.10 3.49
N ASP A 312 -0.58 -0.46 2.29
CA ASP A 312 -0.36 0.52 1.23
C ASP A 312 -1.71 1.08 0.75
N VAL A 313 -1.87 2.39 0.83
CA VAL A 313 -3.13 3.09 0.57
C VAL A 313 -3.00 4.19 -0.48
N VAL A 314 -3.87 4.11 -1.47
CA VAL A 314 -4.00 5.10 -2.54
C VAL A 314 -5.20 6.00 -2.25
N TYR A 315 -4.94 7.22 -1.78
CA TYR A 315 -5.95 8.28 -1.61
C TYR A 315 -5.72 9.47 -2.53
N ASN A 316 -4.65 9.46 -3.33
CA ASN A 316 -4.27 10.60 -4.17
C ASN A 316 -5.06 10.63 -5.50
N HIS A 317 -5.42 9.46 -6.07
CA HIS A 317 -6.22 9.32 -7.30
C HIS A 317 -7.26 8.20 -7.21
N THR A 318 -8.01 7.98 -8.30
CA THR A 318 -9.03 6.93 -8.43
C THR A 318 -9.01 6.23 -9.79
N ALA A 319 -9.63 5.05 -9.87
CA ALA A 319 -9.86 4.30 -11.10
C ALA A 319 -10.75 4.96 -12.16
N GLU A 320 -11.31 6.13 -11.87
CA GLU A 320 -12.15 6.84 -12.82
C GLU A 320 -11.32 7.63 -13.85
N ALA A 321 -9.99 7.68 -13.73
CA ALA A 321 -9.07 8.38 -14.64
C ALA A 321 -9.51 9.85 -14.94
N GLY A 322 -9.10 10.42 -16.06
CA GLY A 322 -9.46 11.78 -16.48
C GLY A 322 -10.85 11.90 -17.13
N GLU A 323 -11.04 12.91 -17.98
CA GLU A 323 -12.32 13.21 -18.65
C GLU A 323 -12.81 12.10 -19.58
N LEU A 324 -11.89 11.34 -20.18
CA LEU A 324 -12.19 10.19 -21.03
C LEU A 324 -12.33 8.87 -20.24
N GLY A 325 -12.11 8.90 -18.93
CA GLY A 325 -12.25 7.72 -18.07
C GLY A 325 -13.70 7.31 -17.80
N PRO A 326 -13.90 6.13 -17.19
CA PRO A 326 -15.23 5.61 -16.89
C PRO A 326 -15.94 6.45 -15.80
N THR A 327 -17.21 6.16 -15.56
CA THR A 327 -18.04 6.75 -14.50
C THR A 327 -18.58 5.63 -13.62
N LEU A 328 -17.85 5.36 -12.54
CA LEU A 328 -18.01 4.21 -11.67
C LEU A 328 -18.51 4.59 -10.27
N SER A 329 -18.15 5.78 -9.76
CA SER A 329 -18.44 6.21 -8.39
C SER A 329 -18.46 7.75 -8.30
N LEU A 330 -17.39 8.35 -7.77
CA LEU A 330 -17.27 9.75 -7.38
C LEU A 330 -17.60 10.72 -8.52
N LYS A 331 -17.14 10.41 -9.75
CA LYS A 331 -17.38 11.22 -10.95
C LYS A 331 -18.87 11.38 -11.23
N GLY A 332 -19.65 10.32 -11.05
CA GLY A 332 -21.10 10.33 -11.25
C GLY A 332 -21.88 10.89 -10.06
N ILE A 333 -21.30 10.86 -8.86
CA ILE A 333 -21.94 11.34 -7.62
C ILE A 333 -21.81 12.86 -7.50
N ASP A 334 -20.57 13.38 -7.55
CA ASP A 334 -20.29 14.81 -7.49
C ASP A 334 -18.87 15.12 -8.02
N ASN A 335 -18.73 15.14 -9.36
CA ASN A 335 -17.43 15.30 -10.00
C ASN A 335 -16.60 16.50 -9.50
N ARG A 336 -17.24 17.66 -9.35
CA ARG A 336 -16.58 18.89 -8.91
C ARG A 336 -16.25 18.87 -7.43
N GLY A 337 -17.07 18.21 -6.62
CA GLY A 337 -16.83 18.05 -5.20
C GLY A 337 -15.63 17.14 -4.89
N TYR A 338 -15.48 16.05 -5.65
CA TYR A 338 -14.46 15.04 -5.37
C TYR A 338 -13.10 15.28 -6.04
N TYR A 339 -13.06 15.88 -7.23
CA TYR A 339 -11.82 16.00 -8.02
C TYR A 339 -11.32 17.43 -8.15
N ARG A 340 -9.99 17.56 -8.25
CA ARG A 340 -9.36 18.80 -8.67
C ARG A 340 -9.54 18.97 -10.18
N LEU A 341 -10.17 20.06 -10.57
CA LEU A 341 -10.32 20.44 -11.97
C LEU A 341 -9.31 21.54 -12.32
N GLN A 342 -8.98 21.66 -13.60
CA GLN A 342 -8.14 22.77 -14.09
C GLN A 342 -8.97 24.06 -14.23
N ASP A 343 -8.32 25.15 -14.64
CA ASP A 343 -8.99 26.40 -15.02
C ASP A 343 -10.05 26.18 -16.12
N ASP A 344 -9.79 25.24 -17.03
CA ASP A 344 -10.81 24.60 -17.86
C ASP A 344 -11.48 23.49 -17.04
N PRO A 345 -12.69 23.70 -16.49
CA PRO A 345 -13.32 22.76 -15.56
C PRO A 345 -13.79 21.47 -16.26
N ARG A 346 -13.66 21.37 -17.59
CA ARG A 346 -13.84 20.12 -18.32
C ARG A 346 -12.75 19.10 -18.02
N ARG A 347 -11.55 19.57 -17.66
CA ARG A 347 -10.32 18.79 -17.47
C ARG A 347 -9.93 18.64 -16.01
N TYR A 348 -9.14 17.60 -15.73
CA TYR A 348 -8.68 17.24 -14.39
C TYR A 348 -7.26 17.73 -14.15
N ALA A 349 -6.97 18.22 -12.96
CA ALA A 349 -5.60 18.41 -12.52
C ALA A 349 -5.00 17.04 -12.18
N ASP A 350 -3.83 16.74 -12.73
CA ASP A 350 -3.16 15.45 -12.57
C ASP A 350 -1.75 15.65 -12.00
N TYR A 351 -1.64 15.45 -10.69
CA TYR A 351 -0.37 15.46 -9.96
C TYR A 351 0.14 14.04 -9.67
N THR A 352 -0.58 13.01 -10.12
CA THR A 352 -0.33 11.60 -9.81
C THR A 352 0.17 10.83 -11.03
N GLY A 353 -0.13 11.32 -12.24
CA GLY A 353 0.15 10.63 -13.51
C GLY A 353 -0.93 9.62 -13.88
N CYS A 354 -2.03 9.56 -13.12
CA CYS A 354 -3.11 8.57 -13.26
C CYS A 354 -4.40 9.18 -13.85
N GLY A 355 -4.35 10.42 -14.33
CA GLY A 355 -5.44 11.13 -15.00
C GLY A 355 -6.33 11.98 -14.08
N ASN A 356 -6.28 11.80 -12.76
CA ASN A 356 -7.01 12.65 -11.81
C ASN A 356 -6.26 12.79 -10.46
N THR A 357 -6.64 13.81 -9.69
CA THR A 357 -6.22 13.98 -8.30
C THR A 357 -7.42 14.33 -7.43
N LEU A 358 -7.55 13.67 -6.28
CA LEU A 358 -8.62 13.95 -5.32
C LEU A 358 -8.50 15.37 -4.72
N HIS A 359 -9.65 16.00 -4.49
CA HIS A 359 -9.73 17.35 -3.96
C HIS A 359 -9.64 17.39 -2.44
N VAL A 360 -8.49 17.01 -1.90
CA VAL A 360 -8.22 16.87 -0.45
C VAL A 360 -8.33 18.15 0.38
N VAL A 361 -8.63 19.32 -0.20
CA VAL A 361 -9.00 20.52 0.58
C VAL A 361 -10.51 20.61 0.83
N GLN A 362 -11.32 19.82 0.13
CA GLN A 362 -12.77 19.76 0.34
C GLN A 362 -13.07 18.96 1.61
N PRO A 363 -13.82 19.50 2.59
CA PRO A 363 -14.06 18.83 3.88
C PRO A 363 -14.67 17.43 3.77
N HIS A 364 -15.56 17.20 2.81
CA HIS A 364 -16.18 15.89 2.61
C HIS A 364 -15.23 14.85 2.00
N VAL A 365 -14.25 15.27 1.19
CA VAL A 365 -13.19 14.40 0.68
C VAL A 365 -12.21 14.06 1.80
N LEU A 366 -11.82 15.04 2.62
CA LEU A 366 -11.04 14.79 3.84
C LEU A 366 -11.76 13.84 4.79
N ARG A 367 -13.08 14.02 4.95
CA ARG A 367 -13.91 13.11 5.74
C ARG A 367 -13.93 11.70 5.15
N LEU A 368 -14.09 11.55 3.83
CA LEU A 368 -14.01 10.25 3.16
C LEU A 368 -12.70 9.51 3.49
N ILE A 369 -11.57 10.20 3.33
CA ILE A 369 -10.25 9.63 3.59
C ILE A 369 -10.08 9.28 5.08
N THR A 370 -10.45 10.20 5.98
CA THR A 370 -10.23 10.01 7.43
C THR A 370 -11.24 9.06 8.07
N ASP A 371 -12.47 8.95 7.56
CA ASP A 371 -13.42 7.90 7.92
C ASP A 371 -12.90 6.54 7.44
N SER A 372 -12.32 6.45 6.23
CA SER A 372 -11.71 5.22 5.70
C SER A 372 -10.51 4.75 6.54
N LEU A 373 -9.56 5.65 6.82
CA LEU A 373 -8.42 5.35 7.68
C LEU A 373 -8.89 4.86 9.06
N ARG A 374 -9.87 5.54 9.67
CA ARG A 374 -10.41 5.12 10.97
C ARG A 374 -11.09 3.76 10.88
N TYR A 375 -11.85 3.49 9.83
CA TYR A 375 -12.47 2.18 9.59
C TYR A 375 -11.42 1.06 9.54
N TRP A 376 -10.36 1.22 8.75
CA TRP A 376 -9.31 0.20 8.66
C TRP A 376 -8.62 -0.05 10.00
N VAL A 377 -8.41 0.99 10.81
CA VAL A 377 -7.87 0.82 12.16
C VAL A 377 -8.89 0.16 13.08
N THR A 378 -10.06 0.76 13.30
CA THR A 378 -10.97 0.36 14.39
C THR A 378 -11.82 -0.86 14.06
N GLU A 379 -12.18 -1.06 12.80
CA GLU A 379 -13.05 -2.16 12.36
C GLU A 379 -12.29 -3.30 11.67
N MET A 380 -11.11 -3.04 11.09
CA MET A 380 -10.34 -4.05 10.35
C MET A 380 -9.03 -4.48 11.03
N GLY A 381 -8.66 -3.83 12.14
CA GLY A 381 -7.51 -4.23 12.96
C GLY A 381 -6.15 -3.69 12.49
N VAL A 382 -6.09 -2.93 11.40
CA VAL A 382 -4.85 -2.43 10.78
C VAL A 382 -4.04 -1.57 11.77
N ASP A 383 -2.71 -1.72 11.75
CA ASP A 383 -1.77 -1.06 12.68
C ASP A 383 -1.04 0.15 12.10
N GLY A 384 -1.16 0.35 10.79
CA GLY A 384 -0.58 1.49 10.11
C GLY A 384 -0.84 1.53 8.61
N PHE A 385 -0.32 2.59 7.99
CA PHE A 385 -0.51 2.85 6.57
C PHE A 385 0.79 3.33 5.94
N ARG A 386 1.06 2.88 4.71
CA ARG A 386 2.01 3.49 3.78
C ARG A 386 1.20 4.24 2.72
N PHE A 387 1.42 5.55 2.62
CA PHE A 387 0.68 6.42 1.72
C PHE A 387 1.43 6.57 0.41
N ASP A 388 0.84 6.03 -0.65
CA ASP A 388 1.26 6.23 -2.03
C ASP A 388 1.17 7.71 -2.42
N LEU A 389 2.22 8.20 -3.11
CA LEU A 389 2.39 9.59 -3.56
C LEU A 389 1.90 10.61 -2.53
N ALA A 390 2.34 10.48 -1.27
CA ALA A 390 1.78 11.21 -0.14
C ALA A 390 1.86 12.74 -0.31
N ALA A 391 2.83 13.25 -1.08
CA ALA A 391 2.94 14.68 -1.38
C ALA A 391 1.69 15.24 -2.07
N ALA A 392 1.01 14.46 -2.91
CA ALA A 392 -0.22 14.87 -3.58
C ALA A 392 -1.37 15.15 -2.59
N LEU A 393 -1.38 14.46 -1.45
CA LEU A 393 -2.35 14.68 -0.36
C LEU A 393 -2.03 15.93 0.47
N ALA A 394 -0.78 16.39 0.44
CA ALA A 394 -0.33 17.61 1.10
C ALA A 394 -0.43 18.85 0.20
N ARG A 395 -0.90 18.73 -1.04
CA ARG A 395 -1.04 19.89 -1.93
C ARG A 395 -2.15 20.83 -1.48
N SER A 396 -1.82 22.10 -1.26
CA SER A 396 -2.78 23.20 -1.09
C SER A 396 -2.65 24.11 -2.31
N MET A 397 -3.74 24.32 -3.05
CA MET A 397 -3.69 24.93 -4.39
C MET A 397 -2.75 24.14 -5.33
N HIS A 398 -1.62 24.72 -5.75
CA HIS A 398 -0.62 24.10 -6.61
C HIS A 398 0.66 23.67 -5.88
N ASP A 399 0.90 24.16 -4.65
CA ASP A 399 2.12 23.90 -3.90
C ASP A 399 1.91 22.80 -2.86
N VAL A 400 2.98 22.12 -2.48
CA VAL A 400 2.94 21.19 -1.34
C VAL A 400 3.05 22.00 -0.04
N ASP A 401 2.06 21.83 0.85
CA ASP A 401 1.99 22.50 2.14
C ASP A 401 2.03 21.48 3.28
N MET A 402 3.13 21.47 4.04
CA MET A 402 3.31 20.56 5.18
C MET A 402 2.45 20.94 6.40
N LEU A 403 1.67 22.02 6.30
CA LEU A 403 0.60 22.40 7.23
C LEU A 403 -0.80 22.17 6.63
N SER A 404 -0.90 21.41 5.54
CA SER A 404 -2.16 21.14 4.86
C SER A 404 -3.25 20.58 5.80
N PRO A 405 -4.54 20.83 5.49
CA PRO A 405 -5.65 20.31 6.27
C PRO A 405 -5.58 18.79 6.49
N PHE A 406 -5.10 18.03 5.50
CA PHE A 406 -4.92 16.58 5.61
C PHE A 406 -3.97 16.19 6.75
N LEU A 407 -2.77 16.77 6.77
CA LEU A 407 -1.77 16.51 7.80
C LEU A 407 -2.26 16.96 9.19
N ALA A 408 -2.90 18.12 9.26
CA ALA A 408 -3.45 18.66 10.50
C ALA A 408 -4.54 17.76 11.11
N VAL A 409 -5.47 17.26 10.27
CA VAL A 409 -6.56 16.38 10.73
C VAL A 409 -6.01 15.05 11.24
N ILE A 410 -5.02 14.45 10.56
CA ILE A 410 -4.37 13.23 11.03
C ILE A 410 -3.64 13.44 12.36
N ALA A 411 -2.87 14.53 12.49
CA ALA A 411 -2.07 14.80 13.68
C ALA A 411 -2.91 14.97 14.95
N GLN A 412 -4.11 15.55 14.84
CA GLN A 412 -5.01 15.73 15.98
C GLN A 412 -5.91 14.51 16.27
N ASP A 413 -6.14 13.64 15.28
CA ASP A 413 -7.11 12.56 15.39
C ASP A 413 -6.71 11.53 16.47
N PRO A 414 -7.60 11.19 17.42
CA PRO A 414 -7.27 10.35 18.56
C PRO A 414 -6.96 8.89 18.20
N VAL A 415 -7.43 8.42 17.03
CA VAL A 415 -7.16 7.09 16.49
C VAL A 415 -5.92 7.13 15.61
N LEU A 416 -5.89 8.02 14.61
CA LEU A 416 -4.88 7.98 13.54
C LEU A 416 -3.48 8.39 14.00
N ARG A 417 -3.37 9.28 14.99
CA ARG A 417 -2.04 9.67 15.53
C ARG A 417 -1.33 8.58 16.33
N ARG A 418 -1.98 7.42 16.54
CA ARG A 418 -1.46 6.31 17.34
C ARG A 418 -1.01 5.11 16.52
N VAL A 419 -1.22 5.14 15.20
CA VAL A 419 -0.82 4.09 14.27
C VAL A 419 0.47 4.48 13.53
N LYS A 420 1.10 3.52 12.84
CA LYS A 420 2.26 3.81 12.00
C LYS A 420 1.82 4.55 10.73
N LEU A 421 2.50 5.65 10.40
CA LEU A 421 2.24 6.45 9.19
C LEU A 421 3.53 6.59 8.39
N ILE A 422 3.61 5.88 7.26
CA ILE A 422 4.72 5.91 6.32
C ILE A 422 4.29 6.71 5.09
N ALA A 423 5.10 7.67 4.66
CA ALA A 423 4.87 8.42 3.43
C ALA A 423 5.81 7.95 2.33
N GLU A 424 5.31 7.89 1.10
CA GLU A 424 6.11 8.14 -0.10
C GLU A 424 6.24 9.66 -0.27
N PRO A 425 7.38 10.28 0.09
CA PRO A 425 7.48 11.73 0.24
C PRO A 425 7.73 12.43 -1.10
N TRP A 426 7.08 11.98 -2.17
CA TRP A 426 7.09 12.64 -3.47
C TRP A 426 5.78 12.44 -4.24
N ASP A 427 5.59 13.23 -5.29
CA ASP A 427 4.62 13.00 -6.36
C ASP A 427 5.24 13.39 -7.71
N VAL A 428 4.51 13.19 -8.82
CA VAL A 428 5.02 13.51 -10.17
C VAL A 428 4.87 14.99 -10.54
N GLY A 429 4.18 15.76 -9.71
CA GLY A 429 3.95 17.19 -9.93
C GLY A 429 5.19 18.04 -9.64
N SER A 430 5.22 19.24 -10.20
CA SER A 430 6.28 20.22 -9.89
C SER A 430 6.35 20.50 -8.39
N GLY A 431 7.56 20.54 -7.82
CA GLY A 431 7.80 20.69 -6.39
C GLY A 431 7.40 19.48 -5.54
N GLY A 432 7.11 18.33 -6.17
CA GLY A 432 6.63 17.12 -5.50
C GLY A 432 7.64 16.46 -4.57
N TYR A 433 8.95 16.58 -4.80
CA TYR A 433 9.99 15.93 -3.99
C TYR A 433 10.14 16.57 -2.60
N GLN A 434 9.75 15.85 -1.55
CA GLN A 434 9.59 16.33 -0.18
C GLN A 434 10.28 15.43 0.86
N VAL A 435 11.29 14.66 0.43
CA VAL A 435 12.08 13.80 1.33
C VAL A 435 12.65 14.60 2.49
N GLY A 436 12.35 14.16 3.70
CA GLY A 436 12.77 14.79 4.95
C GLY A 436 11.88 15.94 5.39
N ALA A 437 10.85 16.34 4.63
CA ALA A 437 10.03 17.52 4.92
C ALA A 437 8.70 17.20 5.63
N PHE A 438 8.27 15.93 5.67
CA PHE A 438 7.04 15.57 6.39
C PHE A 438 7.14 15.87 7.89
N PRO A 439 6.04 16.29 8.53
CA PRO A 439 6.06 16.71 9.93
C PRO A 439 6.31 15.52 10.88
N PRO A 440 6.72 15.79 12.14
CA PRO A 440 6.79 14.76 13.18
C PRO A 440 5.46 13.98 13.27
N LEU A 441 5.56 12.69 13.62
CA LEU A 441 4.56 11.61 13.49
C LEU A 441 4.80 10.73 12.25
N TRP A 442 5.26 11.31 11.14
CA TRP A 442 5.47 10.59 9.89
C TRP A 442 6.87 9.97 9.80
N THR A 443 6.92 8.75 9.27
CA THR A 443 8.13 8.11 8.74
C THR A 443 8.08 8.15 7.21
N GLU A 444 9.22 8.08 6.55
CA GLU A 444 9.32 8.28 5.11
C GLU A 444 10.16 7.20 4.46
N TRP A 445 9.73 6.73 3.29
CA TRP A 445 10.60 5.99 2.38
C TRP A 445 11.81 6.86 1.99
N ASN A 446 13.01 6.34 2.24
CA ASN A 446 14.26 7.07 2.00
C ASN A 446 14.92 6.62 0.68
N ASP A 447 14.55 7.27 -0.42
CA ASP A 447 15.15 6.99 -1.73
C ASP A 447 16.63 7.39 -1.82
N ARG A 448 17.09 8.36 -1.01
CA ARG A 448 18.51 8.70 -0.90
C ARG A 448 19.31 7.56 -0.30
N TYR A 449 18.76 6.85 0.70
CA TYR A 449 19.35 5.63 1.23
C TYR A 449 19.47 4.57 0.13
N ARG A 450 18.36 4.28 -0.55
CA ARG A 450 18.31 3.31 -1.67
C ARG A 450 19.40 3.61 -2.70
N ASN A 451 19.44 4.85 -3.18
CA ASN A 451 20.33 5.28 -4.26
C ASN A 451 21.79 5.21 -3.84
N ALA A 452 22.14 5.72 -2.66
CA ALA A 452 23.53 5.71 -2.17
C ALA A 452 24.05 4.30 -1.91
N VAL A 453 23.23 3.40 -1.36
CA VAL A 453 23.63 2.00 -1.13
C VAL A 453 23.83 1.26 -2.46
N ARG A 454 22.92 1.46 -3.43
CA ARG A 454 23.08 0.90 -4.78
C ARG A 454 24.35 1.42 -5.46
N ASP A 455 24.59 2.73 -5.40
CA ASP A 455 25.77 3.39 -6.00
C ASP A 455 27.08 2.94 -5.34
N PHE A 456 27.10 2.75 -4.02
CA PHE A 456 28.26 2.23 -3.29
C PHE A 456 28.63 0.81 -3.75
N TRP A 457 27.67 -0.11 -3.78
CA TRP A 457 27.94 -1.53 -4.09
C TRP A 457 28.22 -1.81 -5.56
N ARG A 458 27.61 -1.04 -6.48
CA ARG A 458 28.01 -1.06 -7.89
C ARG A 458 29.32 -0.33 -8.16
N HIS A 459 29.93 0.25 -7.12
CA HIS A 459 31.17 1.02 -7.20
C HIS A 459 31.09 2.18 -8.22
N ALA A 460 29.97 2.91 -8.23
CA ALA A 460 29.72 3.99 -9.19
C ALA A 460 30.74 5.12 -9.08
N LEU A 461 31.16 5.43 -7.85
CA LEU A 461 32.19 6.40 -7.51
C LEU A 461 33.02 5.86 -6.33
N PRO A 462 34.32 6.19 -6.24
CA PRO A 462 35.13 5.89 -5.06
C PRO A 462 34.83 6.90 -3.93
N ASP A 463 33.59 6.94 -3.46
CA ASP A 463 33.09 7.87 -2.44
C ASP A 463 32.33 7.12 -1.35
N VAL A 464 32.58 7.49 -0.09
CA VAL A 464 31.95 6.90 1.10
C VAL A 464 31.16 7.91 1.94
N ARG A 465 31.11 9.19 1.54
CA ARG A 465 30.49 10.27 2.33
C ARG A 465 29.01 10.05 2.56
N GLU A 466 28.27 9.75 1.49
CA GLU A 466 26.83 9.50 1.60
C GLU A 466 26.54 8.30 2.50
N MET A 467 27.37 7.26 2.44
CA MET A 467 27.24 6.10 3.33
C MET A 467 27.35 6.47 4.80
N GLY A 468 28.17 7.46 5.16
CA GLY A 468 28.26 7.99 6.51
C GLY A 468 26.89 8.42 7.07
N TYR A 469 26.14 9.20 6.30
CA TYR A 469 24.78 9.60 6.67
C TYR A 469 23.78 8.43 6.60
N ARG A 470 23.80 7.64 5.51
CA ARG A 470 22.83 6.58 5.29
C ARG A 470 22.87 5.49 6.36
N LEU A 471 24.07 5.04 6.75
CA LEU A 471 24.25 4.00 7.77
C LEU A 471 23.87 4.51 9.18
N SER A 472 24.01 5.82 9.43
CA SER A 472 23.80 6.44 10.76
C SER A 472 22.40 7.05 10.97
N GLY A 473 21.43 6.69 10.12
CA GLY A 473 20.02 7.09 10.27
C GLY A 473 19.60 8.31 9.46
N SER A 474 20.42 8.77 8.51
CA SER A 474 20.16 9.92 7.63
C SER A 474 19.80 11.20 8.41
N SER A 475 20.63 11.55 9.39
CA SER A 475 20.42 12.74 10.24
C SER A 475 20.37 14.04 9.45
N ASP A 476 21.04 14.10 8.29
CA ASP A 476 20.98 15.22 7.35
C ASP A 476 19.56 15.52 6.85
N LEU A 477 18.70 14.50 6.79
CA LEU A 477 17.31 14.61 6.37
C LEU A 477 16.35 14.78 7.55
N TYR A 478 16.58 14.02 8.62
CA TYR A 478 15.56 13.79 9.64
C TYR A 478 15.89 14.32 11.04
N ALA A 479 17.09 14.86 11.30
CA ALA A 479 17.47 15.35 12.64
C ALA A 479 16.93 16.77 12.95
N TRP A 480 15.64 16.99 12.72
CA TRP A 480 14.95 18.24 13.03
C TRP A 480 13.53 17.95 13.58
N GLY A 481 12.90 18.95 14.20
CA GLY A 481 11.50 18.84 14.65
C GLY A 481 11.23 17.77 15.71
N GLY A 482 12.24 17.25 16.39
CA GLY A 482 12.10 16.16 17.37
C GLY A 482 11.96 14.77 16.75
N ARG A 483 12.12 14.64 15.43
CA ARG A 483 12.20 13.35 14.74
C ARG A 483 13.46 12.58 15.17
N ARG A 484 13.44 11.29 14.90
CA ARG A 484 14.42 10.30 15.37
C ARG A 484 14.84 9.42 14.19
N PRO A 485 15.87 8.57 14.31
CA PRO A 485 16.33 7.75 13.19
C PRO A 485 15.24 6.90 12.54
N TYR A 486 14.24 6.47 13.32
CA TYR A 486 13.11 5.71 12.80
C TYR A 486 12.25 6.47 11.77
N ALA A 487 12.42 7.79 11.64
CA ALA A 487 11.80 8.57 10.57
C ALA A 487 12.22 8.09 9.17
N SER A 488 13.39 7.44 9.07
CA SER A 488 13.91 6.85 7.85
C SER A 488 13.46 5.39 7.72
N VAL A 489 12.59 5.10 6.75
CA VAL A 489 12.38 3.74 6.25
C VAL A 489 13.45 3.48 5.19
N ASN A 490 14.46 2.71 5.58
CA ASN A 490 15.57 2.33 4.72
C ASN A 490 15.13 1.14 3.86
N PHE A 491 15.32 1.23 2.56
CA PHE A 491 15.04 0.14 1.62
C PHE A 491 16.06 0.16 0.48
N ILE A 492 16.33 -1.01 -0.09
CA ILE A 492 17.18 -1.16 -1.28
C ILE A 492 16.34 -1.43 -2.51
N THR A 493 15.21 -2.10 -2.33
CA THR A 493 14.25 -2.57 -3.32
C THR A 493 12.86 -2.33 -2.78
N ALA A 494 11.90 -2.17 -3.69
CA ALA A 494 10.46 -2.06 -3.42
C ALA A 494 9.74 -2.81 -4.54
N HIS A 495 8.41 -2.82 -4.53
CA HIS A 495 7.62 -3.31 -5.65
C HIS A 495 7.92 -2.56 -6.96
N ASP A 496 8.23 -1.26 -6.86
CA ASP A 496 8.71 -0.43 -7.97
C ASP A 496 10.23 -0.61 -8.19
N GLY A 497 10.59 -0.89 -9.44
CA GLY A 497 11.96 -1.19 -9.87
C GLY A 497 12.26 -2.69 -9.88
N PHE A 498 13.55 -3.01 -9.88
CA PHE A 498 14.02 -4.39 -9.83
C PHE A 498 13.85 -5.01 -8.44
N THR A 499 13.66 -6.34 -8.41
CA THR A 499 13.96 -7.16 -7.23
C THR A 499 15.44 -7.11 -6.88
N LEU A 500 15.83 -7.60 -5.71
CA LEU A 500 17.24 -7.56 -5.29
C LEU A 500 18.13 -8.42 -6.19
N ARG A 501 17.62 -9.58 -6.64
CA ARG A 501 18.29 -10.43 -7.64
C ARG A 501 18.45 -9.70 -8.97
N ASP A 502 17.38 -9.07 -9.46
CA ASP A 502 17.41 -8.42 -10.76
C ASP A 502 18.31 -7.19 -10.76
N LEU A 503 18.43 -6.48 -9.63
CA LEU A 503 19.34 -5.36 -9.43
C LEU A 503 20.82 -5.73 -9.68
N VAL A 504 21.20 -6.99 -9.44
CA VAL A 504 22.56 -7.50 -9.67
C VAL A 504 22.67 -8.37 -10.93
N SER A 505 21.57 -8.56 -11.66
CA SER A 505 21.50 -9.42 -12.85
C SER A 505 21.20 -8.67 -14.14
N TYR A 506 20.71 -7.42 -14.08
CA TYR A 506 20.31 -6.65 -15.25
C TYR A 506 20.84 -5.21 -15.17
N GLU A 507 21.34 -4.68 -16.29
CA GLU A 507 21.66 -3.26 -16.43
C GLU A 507 20.50 -2.47 -17.06
N ARG A 508 19.67 -3.14 -17.87
CA ARG A 508 18.53 -2.53 -18.56
C ARG A 508 17.24 -3.24 -18.16
N LYS A 509 16.14 -2.50 -18.21
CA LYS A 509 14.80 -3.04 -18.00
C LYS A 509 14.33 -3.88 -19.20
N HIS A 510 13.58 -4.93 -18.93
CA HIS A 510 12.97 -5.87 -19.87
C HIS A 510 11.46 -5.96 -19.57
N ASN A 511 10.76 -4.85 -19.83
CA ASN A 511 9.33 -4.67 -19.57
C ASN A 511 8.48 -5.03 -20.79
N GLU A 512 9.01 -5.74 -21.79
CA GLU A 512 8.31 -6.06 -23.04
C GLU A 512 6.97 -6.78 -22.78
N ALA A 513 6.90 -7.61 -21.73
CA ALA A 513 5.70 -8.31 -21.30
C ALA A 513 4.54 -7.36 -20.92
N ASN A 514 4.83 -6.09 -20.58
CA ASN A 514 3.82 -5.08 -20.25
C ASN A 514 3.13 -4.53 -21.51
N GLY A 515 3.66 -4.81 -22.71
CA GLY A 515 3.04 -4.45 -23.98
C GLY A 515 3.15 -2.97 -24.35
N GLU A 516 4.10 -2.23 -23.76
CA GLU A 516 4.34 -0.80 -24.03
C GLU A 516 5.62 -0.56 -24.84
N GLY A 517 6.19 -1.61 -25.43
CA GLY A 517 7.45 -1.53 -26.17
C GLY A 517 8.61 -1.07 -25.28
N ASN A 518 8.64 -1.56 -24.03
CA ASN A 518 9.67 -1.27 -23.03
C ASN A 518 9.82 0.22 -22.65
N ARG A 519 8.77 1.04 -22.88
CA ARG A 519 8.80 2.48 -22.55
C ARG A 519 8.48 2.77 -21.09
N ASP A 520 7.74 1.90 -20.43
CA ASP A 520 7.32 2.03 -19.04
C ASP A 520 8.44 1.62 -18.06
N GLY A 521 8.31 2.01 -16.79
CA GLY A 521 9.32 1.79 -15.75
C GLY A 521 10.49 2.78 -15.80
N THR A 522 11.24 2.90 -14.70
CA THR A 522 12.41 3.79 -14.62
C THR A 522 13.56 3.31 -15.50
N ASP A 523 14.29 4.24 -16.12
CA ASP A 523 15.57 3.94 -16.80
C ASP A 523 16.78 4.07 -15.87
N ASP A 524 16.63 4.73 -14.71
CA ASP A 524 17.70 4.91 -13.71
C ASP A 524 17.54 3.90 -12.56
N ASN A 525 17.88 2.63 -12.83
CA ASN A 525 17.80 1.58 -11.82
C ASN A 525 18.97 1.58 -10.82
N ARG A 526 20.09 2.25 -11.15
CA ARG A 526 21.38 2.09 -10.44
C ARG A 526 21.76 0.61 -10.23
N ALA A 527 21.54 -0.19 -11.26
CA ALA A 527 21.80 -1.63 -11.26
C ALA A 527 23.18 -1.95 -11.86
N TRP A 528 23.67 -3.16 -11.64
CA TRP A 528 24.87 -3.69 -12.29
C TRP A 528 24.77 -5.20 -12.45
N ASN A 529 24.85 -5.70 -13.67
CA ASN A 529 24.57 -7.09 -13.99
C ASN A 529 25.70 -8.08 -13.64
N GLY A 530 26.82 -7.60 -13.07
CA GLY A 530 27.94 -8.45 -12.68
C GLY A 530 28.74 -9.05 -13.85
N GLY A 531 28.52 -8.57 -15.08
CA GLY A 531 29.27 -8.98 -16.28
C GLY A 531 28.45 -9.74 -17.33
N ALA A 532 27.20 -10.12 -17.06
CA ALA A 532 26.31 -10.78 -18.00
C ALA A 532 24.89 -10.23 -17.86
N GLU A 533 24.14 -9.99 -18.95
CA GLU A 533 22.76 -9.52 -18.83
C GLU A 533 21.81 -10.70 -18.62
N GLY A 534 21.06 -10.69 -17.52
CA GLY A 534 20.12 -11.74 -17.13
C GLY A 534 20.77 -12.97 -16.51
N GLU A 535 20.06 -14.09 -16.57
CA GLU A 535 20.53 -15.38 -16.07
C GLU A 535 21.75 -15.89 -16.83
N THR A 536 22.67 -16.56 -16.13
CA THR A 536 23.95 -17.04 -16.69
C THR A 536 24.40 -18.32 -16.00
N ASP A 537 25.14 -19.15 -16.72
CA ASP A 537 25.79 -20.36 -16.21
C ASP A 537 27.24 -20.12 -15.75
N ASP A 538 27.77 -18.89 -15.90
CA ASP A 538 29.10 -18.53 -15.42
C ASP A 538 29.12 -18.46 -13.88
N GLU A 539 29.71 -19.47 -13.24
CA GLU A 539 29.75 -19.58 -11.79
C GLU A 539 30.50 -18.42 -11.11
N SER A 540 31.47 -17.80 -11.80
CA SER A 540 32.18 -16.63 -11.25
C SER A 540 31.24 -15.43 -11.12
N VAL A 541 30.38 -15.21 -12.11
CA VAL A 541 29.34 -14.17 -12.10
C VAL A 541 28.26 -14.51 -11.07
N ARG A 542 27.80 -15.76 -11.01
CA ARG A 542 26.79 -16.19 -10.03
C ARG A 542 27.28 -16.02 -8.59
N ALA A 543 28.51 -16.43 -8.29
CA ALA A 543 29.12 -16.26 -6.96
C ALA A 543 29.28 -14.78 -6.59
N LEU A 544 29.72 -13.95 -7.54
CA LEU A 544 29.80 -12.49 -7.37
C LEU A 544 28.42 -11.89 -7.05
N ARG A 545 27.39 -12.23 -7.82
CA ARG A 545 26.01 -11.76 -7.59
C ARG A 545 25.48 -12.18 -6.23
N ARG A 546 25.62 -13.46 -5.85
CA ARG A 546 25.24 -13.93 -4.51
C ARG A 546 25.99 -13.18 -3.41
N ARG A 547 27.26 -12.81 -3.62
CA ARG A 547 28.01 -11.95 -2.69
C ARG A 547 27.39 -10.55 -2.61
N GLN A 548 27.05 -9.93 -3.74
CA GLN A 548 26.38 -8.62 -3.76
C GLN A 548 25.04 -8.63 -3.03
N LEU A 549 24.22 -9.68 -3.20
CA LEU A 549 22.95 -9.81 -2.47
C LEU A 549 23.17 -9.82 -0.96
N ARG A 550 24.14 -10.61 -0.48
CA ARG A 550 24.52 -10.64 0.93
C ARG A 550 25.02 -9.27 1.41
N ASN A 551 25.81 -8.57 0.62
CA ASN A 551 26.30 -7.22 0.94
C ASN A 551 25.16 -6.21 1.10
N LEU A 552 24.22 -6.20 0.16
CA LEU A 552 23.07 -5.30 0.15
C LEU A 552 22.18 -5.57 1.38
N LEU A 553 21.80 -6.82 1.62
CA LEU A 553 20.99 -7.20 2.79
C LEU A 553 21.69 -6.89 4.13
N THR A 554 22.98 -7.19 4.22
CA THR A 554 23.78 -6.87 5.41
C THR A 554 23.84 -5.37 5.64
N THR A 555 24.06 -4.58 4.59
CA THR A 555 24.06 -3.11 4.68
C THR A 555 22.71 -2.58 5.17
N LEU A 556 21.60 -3.07 4.62
CA LEU A 556 20.24 -2.72 5.03
C LEU A 556 19.98 -3.02 6.50
N LEU A 557 20.23 -4.25 6.93
CA LEU A 557 19.85 -4.73 8.26
C LEU A 557 20.77 -4.24 9.37
N LEU A 558 21.98 -3.76 9.05
CA LEU A 558 22.90 -3.12 10.01
C LEU A 558 22.75 -1.59 10.07
N SER A 559 22.09 -0.98 9.08
CA SER A 559 21.88 0.47 9.08
C SER A 559 20.91 0.91 10.19
N THR A 560 21.18 2.08 10.76
CA THR A 560 20.26 2.72 11.69
C THR A 560 19.06 3.28 10.92
N GLY A 561 17.85 3.10 11.44
CA GLY A 561 16.58 3.40 10.75
C GLY A 561 15.62 2.22 10.85
N VAL A 562 14.55 2.22 10.06
CA VAL A 562 13.60 1.10 9.94
C VAL A 562 13.90 0.35 8.64
N PRO A 563 14.42 -0.88 8.64
CA PRO A 563 14.65 -1.63 7.41
C PRO A 563 13.32 -2.15 6.83
N MET A 564 13.19 -2.04 5.51
CA MET A 564 12.11 -2.65 4.72
C MET A 564 12.70 -3.63 3.70
N LEU A 565 12.16 -4.84 3.70
CA LEU A 565 12.46 -5.92 2.76
C LEU A 565 11.27 -6.12 1.81
N VAL A 566 11.54 -6.55 0.59
CA VAL A 566 10.49 -6.96 -0.37
C VAL A 566 10.39 -8.48 -0.38
N ALA A 567 9.16 -8.99 -0.38
CA ALA A 567 8.93 -10.41 -0.33
C ALA A 567 9.57 -11.16 -1.50
N GLY A 568 10.45 -12.09 -1.15
CA GLY A 568 11.20 -12.93 -2.09
C GLY A 568 12.65 -12.52 -2.26
N ASP A 569 13.05 -11.31 -1.84
CA ASP A 569 14.46 -10.87 -1.93
C ASP A 569 15.39 -11.72 -1.04
N GLU A 570 14.87 -12.24 0.06
CA GLU A 570 15.61 -13.12 0.97
C GLU A 570 15.89 -14.52 0.38
N LEU A 571 15.20 -14.89 -0.71
CA LEU A 571 15.28 -16.21 -1.35
C LEU A 571 15.55 -16.13 -2.86
N GLY A 572 15.91 -14.96 -3.39
CA GLY A 572 16.34 -14.81 -4.78
C GLY A 572 15.21 -14.73 -5.81
N ARG A 573 14.07 -14.15 -5.46
CA ARG A 573 12.98 -13.85 -6.41
C ARG A 573 13.49 -12.98 -7.56
N THR A 574 13.04 -13.28 -8.77
CA THR A 574 13.32 -12.53 -10.00
C THR A 574 12.02 -12.14 -10.68
N GLN A 575 12.02 -10.98 -11.35
CA GLN A 575 10.99 -10.56 -12.30
C GLN A 575 11.53 -10.61 -13.74
N ARG A 576 12.63 -11.34 -13.95
CA ARG A 576 13.30 -11.56 -15.25
C ARG A 576 13.72 -10.25 -15.91
N GLY A 577 14.11 -9.26 -15.10
CA GLY A 577 14.49 -7.94 -15.59
C GLY A 577 13.31 -7.01 -15.88
N ASN A 578 12.07 -7.42 -15.57
CA ASN A 578 10.94 -6.50 -15.56
C ASN A 578 11.04 -5.63 -14.29
N ASN A 579 11.23 -4.33 -14.44
CA ASN A 579 11.36 -3.38 -13.33
C ASN A 579 10.06 -2.62 -13.01
N ASN A 580 8.95 -3.02 -13.65
CA ASN A 580 7.64 -2.38 -13.53
C ASN A 580 6.54 -3.43 -13.74
N ALA A 581 6.56 -4.51 -12.96
CA ALA A 581 5.66 -5.65 -13.16
C ALA A 581 4.22 -5.39 -12.67
N TYR A 582 3.75 -4.13 -12.74
CA TYR A 582 2.46 -3.68 -12.21
C TYR A 582 1.25 -4.37 -12.81
N CYS A 583 1.39 -4.91 -14.02
CA CYS A 583 0.34 -5.59 -14.76
C CYS A 583 0.59 -7.09 -14.98
N GLN A 584 1.59 -7.67 -14.31
CA GLN A 584 1.99 -9.06 -14.48
C GLN A 584 1.45 -9.95 -13.35
N ASP A 585 0.18 -10.33 -13.45
CA ASP A 585 -0.44 -11.31 -12.54
C ASP A 585 -0.16 -12.75 -13.01
N ASN A 586 1.10 -13.15 -12.97
CA ASN A 586 1.62 -14.43 -13.46
C ASN A 586 2.98 -14.76 -12.79
N GLU A 587 3.67 -15.79 -13.29
CA GLU A 587 4.96 -16.29 -12.79
C GLU A 587 6.11 -15.28 -12.84
N ILE A 588 5.96 -14.13 -13.51
CA ILE A 588 6.91 -13.01 -13.38
C ILE A 588 6.84 -12.43 -11.97
N SER A 589 5.65 -12.35 -11.37
CA SER A 589 5.44 -11.68 -10.08
C SER A 589 5.14 -12.61 -8.92
N TRP A 590 4.65 -13.82 -9.16
CA TRP A 590 4.37 -14.79 -8.11
C TRP A 590 5.68 -15.31 -7.49
N LEU A 591 5.70 -15.46 -6.15
CA LEU A 591 6.88 -15.97 -5.46
C LEU A 591 7.06 -17.45 -5.76
N ASP A 592 8.22 -17.82 -6.28
CA ASP A 592 8.63 -19.20 -6.47
C ASP A 592 9.28 -19.74 -5.18
N TRP A 593 8.56 -20.62 -4.49
CA TRP A 593 8.99 -21.21 -3.22
C TRP A 593 9.98 -22.36 -3.40
N GLU A 594 10.10 -22.93 -4.61
CA GLU A 594 11.09 -23.98 -4.91
C GLU A 594 12.52 -23.42 -4.85
N LEU A 595 12.70 -22.10 -4.95
CA LEU A 595 14.00 -21.45 -4.80
C LEU A 595 14.68 -21.77 -3.46
N LEU A 596 13.92 -22.04 -2.39
CA LEU A 596 14.49 -22.41 -1.09
C LEU A 596 15.11 -23.82 -1.07
N GLU A 597 14.89 -24.64 -2.10
CA GLU A 597 15.57 -25.92 -2.27
C GLU A 597 17.02 -25.74 -2.79
N ASP A 598 17.29 -24.62 -3.47
CA ASP A 598 18.64 -24.27 -3.91
C ASP A 598 19.52 -23.87 -2.70
N PRO A 599 20.70 -24.49 -2.51
CA PRO A 599 21.57 -24.18 -1.38
C PRO A 599 22.01 -22.71 -1.29
N GLY A 600 22.20 -22.03 -2.42
CA GLY A 600 22.63 -20.63 -2.46
C GLY A 600 21.53 -19.67 -2.01
N TRP A 601 20.29 -19.88 -2.47
CA TRP A 601 19.15 -19.08 -2.03
C TRP A 601 18.77 -19.38 -0.58
N LYS A 602 18.87 -20.64 -0.16
CA LYS A 602 18.71 -21.00 1.24
C LYS A 602 19.74 -20.33 2.15
N ALA A 603 21.01 -20.27 1.75
CA ALA A 603 22.05 -19.57 2.52
C ALA A 603 21.77 -18.06 2.63
N LEU A 604 21.21 -17.44 1.58
CA LEU A 604 20.76 -16.04 1.61
C LEU A 604 19.63 -15.83 2.63
N PHE A 605 18.64 -16.74 2.65
CA PHE A 605 17.54 -16.72 3.60
C PHE A 605 18.03 -16.88 5.05
N GLU A 606 18.95 -17.82 5.27
CA GLU A 606 19.57 -18.09 6.58
C GLU A 606 20.37 -16.87 7.06
N LEU A 607 21.14 -16.22 6.19
CA LEU A 607 21.82 -14.96 6.53
C LEU A 607 20.82 -13.86 6.89
N THR A 608 19.79 -13.67 6.07
CA THR A 608 18.79 -12.60 6.28
C THR A 608 18.10 -12.76 7.63
N SER A 609 17.65 -13.98 7.94
CA SER A 609 17.04 -14.32 9.23
C SER A 609 18.01 -14.09 10.39
N ARG A 610 19.28 -14.46 10.23
CA ARG A 610 20.33 -14.28 11.26
C ARG A 610 20.67 -12.80 11.50
N LEU A 611 20.67 -11.97 10.46
CA LEU A 611 20.87 -10.52 10.55
C LEU A 611 19.69 -9.84 11.26
N ILE A 612 18.46 -10.22 10.94
CA ILE A 612 17.27 -9.73 11.63
C ILE A 612 17.31 -10.12 13.11
N ALA A 613 17.62 -11.39 13.42
CA ALA A 613 17.79 -11.85 14.80
C ALA A 613 18.94 -11.15 15.54
N LEU A 614 20.02 -10.79 14.85
CA LEU A 614 21.10 -9.99 15.42
C LEU A 614 20.62 -8.58 15.76
N ARG A 615 19.94 -7.91 14.82
CA ARG A 615 19.35 -6.59 15.02
C ARG A 615 18.37 -6.56 16.20
N HIS A 616 17.50 -7.56 16.32
CA HIS A 616 16.57 -7.68 17.44
C HIS A 616 17.27 -7.84 18.78
N ARG A 617 18.36 -8.62 18.84
CA ARG A 617 19.12 -8.85 20.08
C ARG A 617 19.96 -7.67 20.52
N HIS A 618 20.42 -6.84 19.59
CA HIS A 618 21.40 -5.78 19.86
C HIS A 618 20.82 -4.38 19.64
N PRO A 619 20.35 -3.67 20.70
CA PRO A 619 19.87 -2.30 20.63
C PRO A 619 20.81 -1.31 19.92
N VAL A 620 22.13 -1.55 19.93
CA VAL A 620 23.11 -0.69 19.25
C VAL A 620 22.92 -0.67 17.73
N LEU A 621 22.39 -1.74 17.14
CA LEU A 621 22.09 -1.84 15.70
C LEU A 621 20.75 -1.21 15.33
N ARG A 622 19.92 -0.85 16.33
CA ARG A 622 18.56 -0.34 16.14
C ARG A 622 18.27 0.87 17.04
N ARG A 623 19.18 1.85 17.03
CA ARG A 623 19.14 2.99 17.94
C ARG A 623 17.86 3.83 17.83
N ARG A 624 17.34 4.22 18.99
CA ARG A 624 16.17 5.10 19.16
C ARG A 624 16.49 6.58 18.96
N ALA A 625 17.77 6.96 19.04
CA ALA A 625 18.25 8.34 18.91
C ALA A 625 19.45 8.40 17.97
N PHE A 626 19.60 9.54 17.29
CA PHE A 626 20.76 9.82 16.45
C PHE A 626 22.07 9.73 17.25
N PHE A 627 23.16 9.46 16.54
CA PHE A 627 24.49 9.45 17.11
C PHE A 627 24.95 10.88 17.39
N SER A 628 25.65 11.08 18.51
CA SER A 628 26.19 12.38 18.87
C SER A 628 27.57 12.64 18.25
N GLY A 629 28.32 11.57 17.98
CA GLY A 629 29.73 11.64 17.58
C GLY A 629 30.64 12.22 18.67
N ARG A 630 30.15 12.30 19.92
CA ARG A 630 30.84 12.86 21.08
C ARG A 630 30.94 11.79 22.16
N ALA A 631 31.95 11.91 23.01
CA ALA A 631 32.05 11.09 24.20
C ALA A 631 31.06 11.60 25.25
N GLN A 632 30.14 10.75 25.71
CA GLN A 632 29.21 11.10 26.80
C GLN A 632 29.60 10.44 28.12
N THR A 633 30.45 9.42 28.09
CA THR A 633 30.97 8.68 29.25
C THR A 633 32.37 9.16 29.66
N ALA A 634 32.73 8.91 30.93
CA ALA A 634 34.01 9.35 31.51
C ALA A 634 35.25 8.66 30.90
N ASP A 635 35.05 7.54 30.19
CA ASP A 635 36.09 6.82 29.44
C ASP A 635 36.45 7.51 28.10
N GLY A 636 35.69 8.53 27.68
CA GLY A 636 36.01 9.35 26.52
C GLY A 636 35.71 8.71 25.16
N LEU A 637 35.03 7.55 25.12
CA LEU A 637 34.66 6.87 23.87
C LEU A 637 33.43 7.50 23.23
N ARG A 638 33.47 7.67 21.92
CA ARG A 638 32.33 8.19 21.14
C ARG A 638 31.31 7.09 20.89
N ASP A 639 30.05 7.48 20.80
CA ASP A 639 28.95 6.57 20.51
C ASP A 639 28.96 6.04 19.06
N LEU A 640 29.65 6.75 18.16
CA LEU A 640 29.95 6.39 16.77
C LEU A 640 31.35 6.87 16.40
N ALA A 641 32.12 6.02 15.72
CA ALA A 641 33.40 6.39 15.13
C ALA A 641 33.58 5.76 13.74
N TRP A 642 34.34 6.44 12.88
CA TRP A 642 34.57 6.01 11.50
C TRP A 642 36.05 5.76 11.27
N PHE A 643 36.39 4.71 10.53
CA PHE A 643 37.77 4.28 10.35
C PHE A 643 38.13 4.10 8.88
N THR A 644 39.34 4.54 8.54
CA THR A 644 40.01 4.20 7.29
C THR A 644 40.50 2.75 7.30
N SER A 645 40.90 2.21 6.15
CA SER A 645 41.52 0.87 6.07
C SER A 645 42.81 0.73 6.88
N ARG A 646 43.45 1.84 7.29
CA ARG A 646 44.64 1.84 8.13
C ARG A 646 44.34 1.76 9.63
N GLY A 647 43.07 1.60 10.02
CA GLY A 647 42.66 1.55 11.42
C GLY A 647 42.70 2.90 12.14
N ALA A 648 42.93 4.00 11.41
CA ALA A 648 42.90 5.35 11.92
C ALA A 648 41.48 5.94 11.81
N GLU A 649 41.06 6.66 12.85
CA GLU A 649 39.79 7.40 12.83
C GLU A 649 39.80 8.41 11.66
N MET A 650 38.70 8.47 10.91
CA MET A 650 38.59 9.33 9.74
C MET A 650 38.61 10.81 10.13
N THR A 651 39.48 11.56 9.47
CA THR A 651 39.49 13.02 9.50
C THR A 651 38.49 13.59 8.48
N GLU A 652 38.25 14.91 8.54
CA GLU A 652 37.44 15.58 7.50
C GLU A 652 38.03 15.35 6.10
N GLN A 653 39.36 15.40 5.94
CA GLN A 653 40.01 15.17 4.65
C GLN A 653 39.77 13.76 4.10
N ASP A 654 39.72 12.75 4.97
CA ASP A 654 39.49 11.36 4.56
C ASP A 654 38.09 11.15 3.96
N TRP A 655 37.08 11.90 4.44
CA TRP A 655 35.75 11.87 3.84
C TRP A 655 35.75 12.36 2.39
N TYR A 656 36.58 13.35 2.04
CA TYR A 656 36.65 13.87 0.67
C TYR A 656 37.70 13.16 -0.19
N ALA A 657 38.45 12.21 0.36
CA ALA A 657 39.42 11.43 -0.37
C ALA A 657 38.76 10.23 -1.08
N PRO A 658 39.26 9.80 -2.25
CA PRO A 658 38.77 8.59 -2.90
C PRO A 658 38.89 7.37 -1.98
N ALA A 659 37.78 6.68 -1.73
CA ALA A 659 37.73 5.53 -0.85
C ALA A 659 36.69 4.50 -1.33
N ALA A 660 37.02 3.22 -1.12
CA ALA A 660 36.11 2.10 -1.36
C ALA A 660 35.84 1.26 -0.10
N THR A 661 36.42 1.68 1.03
CA THR A 661 36.37 0.97 2.31
C THR A 661 35.98 1.92 3.42
N LEU A 662 35.03 1.50 4.25
CA LEU A 662 34.55 2.27 5.39
C LEU A 662 34.42 1.35 6.60
N GLY A 663 35.10 1.71 7.70
CA GLY A 663 34.86 1.10 9.01
C GLY A 663 33.90 1.96 9.84
N MET A 664 32.87 1.36 10.41
CA MET A 664 31.89 2.00 11.28
C MET A 664 31.87 1.30 12.63
N TYR A 665 32.33 1.99 13.67
CA TYR A 665 32.31 1.49 15.03
C TYR A 665 31.09 2.03 15.78
N LEU A 666 30.36 1.12 16.42
CA LEU A 666 29.17 1.39 17.22
C LEU A 666 29.43 1.00 18.67
N SER A 667 29.37 1.97 19.57
CA SER A 667 29.58 1.73 21.00
C SER A 667 28.29 1.23 21.66
N GLY A 668 28.31 0.01 22.20
CA GLY A 668 27.22 -0.52 23.02
C GLY A 668 27.21 0.00 24.46
N ARG A 669 28.28 0.73 24.87
CA ARG A 669 28.42 1.26 26.24
C ARG A 669 27.72 2.60 26.46
N ASP A 670 27.43 3.33 25.38
CA ASP A 670 26.86 4.69 25.41
C ASP A 670 25.62 4.81 24.51
N ILE A 671 24.63 3.94 24.75
CA ILE A 671 23.35 3.98 24.03
C ILE A 671 22.42 4.98 24.74
N PRO A 672 22.02 6.08 24.09
CA PRO A 672 21.19 7.09 24.72
C PRO A 672 19.79 6.56 25.05
N GLY A 673 19.29 6.94 26.22
CA GLY A 673 17.95 6.59 26.70
C GLY A 673 17.97 5.60 27.86
N ARG A 674 16.80 5.06 28.16
CA ARG A 674 16.59 4.07 29.22
C ARG A 674 15.72 2.94 28.72
N ASP A 675 15.89 1.76 29.30
CA ASP A 675 15.01 0.62 29.06
C ASP A 675 13.62 0.83 29.69
N GLU A 676 12.72 -0.14 29.51
CA GLU A 676 11.34 -0.09 30.05
C GLU A 676 11.28 -0.01 31.58
N ARG A 677 12.36 -0.37 32.28
CA ARG A 677 12.48 -0.33 33.74
C ARG A 677 13.23 0.91 34.23
N GLY A 678 13.65 1.79 33.32
CA GLY A 678 14.44 2.98 33.64
C GLY A 678 15.95 2.72 33.79
N GLY A 679 16.44 1.52 33.48
CA GLY A 679 17.86 1.18 33.46
C GLY A 679 18.61 1.82 32.29
N GLN A 680 19.94 1.93 32.40
CA GLN A 680 20.78 2.31 31.26
C GLN A 680 20.75 1.18 30.23
N ILE A 681 20.62 1.52 28.94
CA ILE A 681 20.73 0.54 27.86
C ILE A 681 22.21 0.30 27.60
N LEU A 682 22.63 -0.96 27.71
CA LEU A 682 23.98 -1.42 27.42
C LEU A 682 23.90 -2.58 26.43
N ASP A 683 24.94 -2.73 25.63
CA ASP A 683 25.06 -3.76 24.61
C ASP A 683 26.53 -4.06 24.32
N ASP A 684 26.77 -5.10 23.52
CA ASP A 684 28.06 -5.32 22.87
C ASP A 684 28.36 -4.17 21.90
N SER A 685 29.64 -3.83 21.72
CA SER A 685 30.08 -2.90 20.68
C SER A 685 30.41 -3.66 19.40
N PHE A 686 30.25 -3.00 18.24
CA PHE A 686 30.48 -3.61 16.94
C PHE A 686 31.32 -2.72 16.03
N LEU A 687 32.11 -3.35 15.15
CA LEU A 687 32.76 -2.72 14.02
C LEU A 687 32.23 -3.36 12.73
N ALA A 688 31.51 -2.58 11.92
CA ALA A 688 31.13 -2.95 10.57
C ALA A 688 32.20 -2.44 9.59
N VAL A 689 32.74 -3.31 8.74
CA VAL A 689 33.67 -2.95 7.67
C VAL A 689 33.01 -3.24 6.34
N LEU A 690 32.72 -2.20 5.57
CA LEU A 690 32.15 -2.29 4.24
C LEU A 690 33.25 -2.01 3.21
N HIS A 691 33.48 -2.93 2.29
CA HIS A 691 34.46 -2.79 1.23
C HIS A 691 33.83 -3.05 -0.13
N ALA A 692 33.70 -2.02 -0.99
CA ALA A 692 33.13 -2.11 -2.33
C ALA A 692 34.18 -2.32 -3.44
N GLY A 693 35.47 -2.33 -3.09
CA GLY A 693 36.56 -2.45 -4.06
C GLY A 693 36.61 -3.80 -4.77
N GLU A 694 37.18 -3.81 -5.98
CA GLU A 694 37.20 -4.99 -6.86
C GLU A 694 38.25 -6.04 -6.46
N GLY A 695 39.24 -5.65 -5.66
CA GLY A 695 40.26 -6.55 -5.12
C GLY A 695 40.30 -6.45 -3.59
N PRO A 696 40.86 -7.45 -2.90
CA PRO A 696 40.90 -7.48 -1.44
C PRO A 696 41.71 -6.30 -0.88
N VAL A 697 41.36 -5.87 0.34
CA VAL A 697 42.04 -4.77 1.04
C VAL A 697 42.57 -5.24 2.39
N ARG A 698 43.75 -4.74 2.76
CA ARG A 698 44.28 -4.87 4.13
C ARG A 698 43.57 -3.87 5.03
N PHE A 699 42.99 -4.36 6.12
CA PHE A 699 42.30 -3.53 7.11
C PHE A 699 42.96 -3.72 8.48
N VAL A 700 43.46 -2.64 9.09
CA VAL A 700 43.99 -2.68 10.45
C VAL A 700 42.85 -2.49 11.44
N LEU A 701 42.64 -3.47 12.32
CA LEU A 701 41.59 -3.37 13.34
C LEU A 701 41.92 -2.27 14.37
N PRO A 702 41.02 -1.33 14.67
CA PRO A 702 41.27 -0.28 15.65
C PRO A 702 41.64 -0.85 17.02
N GLY A 703 42.79 -0.43 17.55
CA GLY A 703 43.31 -0.81 18.87
C GLY A 703 42.64 -0.06 20.04
N PRO A 704 43.20 -0.16 21.26
CA PRO A 704 42.77 0.65 22.39
C PRO A 704 42.71 2.16 22.05
N PRO A 705 41.70 2.92 22.54
CA PRO A 705 40.70 2.51 23.53
C PRO A 705 39.47 1.76 22.96
N TRP A 706 39.43 1.46 21.67
CA TRP A 706 38.22 0.93 21.00
C TRP A 706 37.93 -0.54 21.32
N ALA A 707 38.97 -1.38 21.35
CA ALA A 707 38.83 -2.81 21.62
C ALA A 707 40.16 -3.43 22.07
N GLU A 708 40.06 -4.57 22.77
CA GLU A 708 41.18 -5.49 22.97
C GLU A 708 41.19 -6.63 21.94
N ARG A 709 40.01 -7.15 21.59
CA ARG A 709 39.81 -8.19 20.57
C ARG A 709 38.53 -7.95 19.78
N TYR A 710 38.46 -8.57 18.61
CA TYR A 710 37.29 -8.59 17.74
C TYR A 710 36.95 -10.04 17.35
N GLU A 711 35.67 -10.38 17.35
CA GLU A 711 35.14 -11.66 16.86
C GLU A 711 34.31 -11.41 15.60
N VAL A 712 34.62 -12.11 14.50
CA VAL A 712 33.86 -12.01 13.26
C VAL A 712 32.51 -12.73 13.41
N VAL A 713 31.41 -11.97 13.38
CA VAL A 713 30.05 -12.51 13.51
C VAL A 713 29.31 -12.58 12.17
N VAL A 714 29.68 -11.76 11.20
CA VAL A 714 29.19 -11.82 9.81
C VAL A 714 30.37 -11.61 8.86
N ASP A 715 30.44 -12.42 7.81
CA ASP A 715 31.35 -12.26 6.68
C ASP A 715 30.59 -12.61 5.39
N THR A 716 30.27 -11.62 4.57
CA THR A 716 29.54 -11.85 3.31
C THR A 716 30.39 -12.43 2.20
N GLY A 717 31.72 -12.53 2.37
CA GLY A 717 32.62 -13.21 1.46
C GLY A 717 32.45 -14.73 1.46
N LEU A 718 31.98 -15.31 2.58
CA LEU A 718 31.77 -16.76 2.75
C LEU A 718 30.40 -17.21 2.23
N GLU A 719 30.31 -18.15 1.29
CA GLU A 719 29.02 -18.68 0.80
C GLU A 719 28.16 -19.32 1.90
N GLU A 720 28.77 -20.10 2.79
CA GLU A 720 28.07 -20.71 3.93
C GLU A 720 27.73 -19.66 4.99
N GLN A 721 26.46 -19.57 5.38
CA GLN A 721 25.92 -18.50 6.23
C GLN A 721 25.09 -18.99 7.42
N ARG A 722 25.00 -20.31 7.64
CA ARG A 722 24.22 -20.91 8.75
C ARG A 722 24.62 -20.43 10.13
N GLY A 723 25.88 -20.06 10.32
CA GLY A 723 26.44 -19.68 11.62
C GLY A 723 27.35 -18.46 11.55
N ALA A 724 27.67 -17.91 12.72
CA ALA A 724 28.74 -16.92 12.84
C ALA A 724 30.09 -17.57 12.52
N PRO A 725 31.00 -16.88 11.81
CA PRO A 725 32.35 -17.39 11.56
C PRO A 725 33.13 -17.66 12.86
N GLY A 726 32.96 -16.81 13.89
CA GLY A 726 33.55 -17.01 15.21
C GLY A 726 35.08 -16.86 15.26
N VAL A 727 35.69 -16.29 14.22
CA VAL A 727 37.13 -16.05 14.15
C VAL A 727 37.47 -14.84 15.02
N GLU A 728 38.42 -15.00 15.94
CA GLU A 728 38.89 -13.92 16.80
C GLU A 728 40.21 -13.31 16.32
N HIS A 729 40.32 -12.00 16.42
CA HIS A 729 41.52 -11.23 16.10
C HIS A 729 41.86 -10.28 17.26
N PRO A 730 43.13 -10.19 17.70
CA PRO A 730 43.57 -9.12 18.58
C PRO A 730 43.37 -7.75 17.93
N ALA A 731 43.02 -6.73 18.71
CA ALA A 731 42.95 -5.37 18.20
C ALA A 731 44.35 -4.88 17.75
N GLY A 732 44.40 -4.01 16.74
CA GLY A 732 45.66 -3.56 16.12
C GLY A 732 46.25 -4.50 15.08
N THR A 733 45.71 -5.70 14.88
CA THR A 733 46.18 -6.61 13.83
C THR A 733 45.62 -6.24 12.46
N GLU A 734 46.39 -6.51 11.41
CA GLU A 734 45.94 -6.43 10.02
C GLU A 734 45.17 -7.70 9.64
N ILE A 735 43.96 -7.52 9.09
CA ILE A 735 43.16 -8.58 8.48
C ILE A 735 43.01 -8.32 6.98
N THR A 736 42.73 -9.37 6.21
CA THR A 736 42.36 -9.23 4.79
C THR A 736 40.85 -9.22 4.68
N VAL A 737 40.30 -8.10 4.17
CA VAL A 737 38.89 -7.99 3.83
C VAL A 737 38.74 -8.38 2.36
N PRO A 738 37.96 -9.43 2.03
CA PRO A 738 37.74 -9.85 0.65
C PRO A 738 37.16 -8.71 -0.19
N GLU A 739 37.43 -8.73 -1.50
CA GLU A 739 36.78 -7.82 -2.45
C GLU A 739 35.25 -7.86 -2.32
N ARG A 740 34.64 -6.68 -2.42
CA ARG A 740 33.18 -6.51 -2.38
C ARG A 740 32.53 -7.30 -1.23
N SER A 741 32.87 -6.99 0.02
CA SER A 741 32.36 -7.71 1.19
C SER A 741 32.02 -6.79 2.35
N VAL A 742 31.21 -7.31 3.27
CA VAL A 742 30.89 -6.72 4.57
C VAL A 742 31.34 -7.69 5.65
N LEU A 743 32.14 -7.18 6.58
CA LEU A 743 32.43 -7.85 7.83
C LEU A 743 31.71 -7.14 8.97
N LEU A 744 31.06 -7.89 9.85
CA LEU A 744 30.63 -7.38 11.16
C LEU A 744 31.43 -8.09 12.23
N LEU A 745 32.13 -7.30 13.04
CA LEU A 745 32.94 -7.79 14.13
C LEU A 745 32.35 -7.31 15.46
N ARG A 746 32.17 -8.22 16.41
CA ARG A 746 31.83 -7.90 17.79
C ARG A 746 33.10 -7.61 18.58
N VAL A 747 33.09 -6.57 19.40
CA VAL A 747 34.17 -6.26 20.32
C VAL A 747 34.13 -7.22 21.51
N ALA A 748 35.26 -7.85 21.82
CA ALA A 748 35.43 -8.72 22.98
C ALA A 748 36.61 -8.24 23.84
N GLY A 749 36.41 -8.12 25.15
CA GLY A 749 37.36 -7.51 26.09
C GLY A 749 36.72 -6.38 26.86
#